data_AF-A0A8J2P3J6-F1
#
_entry.id   AF-A0A8J2P3J6-F1
#
_cell.length_a   1.000
_cell.length_b   1.000
_cell.length_c   1.000
_cell.angle_alpha   90.00
_cell.angle_beta   90.00
_cell.angle_gamma   90.00
#
_symmetry.space_group_name_H-M   'P 1'
#
loop_
_entity.id
_entity.type
_entity.pdbx_description
1 polymer ?
#
loop_
_entity_poly.entity_id
_entity_poly.type
_entity_poly.pdbx_seq_one_letter_code
_entity_poly.pdbx_strand_id
1 'polypeptide(L)'
;MPKERKIKSVNIVKIKTAKPKEDTDKDESGNETFEGPADAFDSNIGAVRNLFLRGLAVIYFFAFLSIYLQVEGLYGTSGITPVKAELQLQSRSAEACFKDKSSIICFVPQLLGINSQQSLELAALVGTIISALGIMCVHCCVAPVLAALWILYFSIYNVGNVFLWFQWDILLLEAGILGILAAPWIPTVGAFRSKPRDLISLWLVKWLLFRLMFASGVVKLTSGCPTWWGLTALTYHFETQCLPTQLAYFAHQLPSWLLKLGVVGTYYVEILVPFAFFAPFSILRTFSLYLQVLFQLSIILTGNYNYFNLLTVVLCVSLLNEEDFKKSDAGSQRSLSRSRIFVRTFSFTLIGLSLYYTVKYFGVVIDGSKVASKIKFKNVDFNWFISLAVPYSIALGFLTLVSTILQTIVISLLDVKGSWNKVKSLLSVILYGLIGLGLFTITLVPYSSLHKETNQALPEPIRDAYAKTSRYHLTSAYGLFRRMTGTDGGRPEVILEYANDLNGPWSEYQFLYKPGNVSAAPRFLVPHQPRLDWQMWFAALSTYHDTPWLVSLSYRLLQGEPSVRNLLDTTKLPANTPKFIRASLYRYRFTSATQQQDWWKRKREKDFLPVYSVTHAPLVDFMKQLGYLQPDISPKSSTGESIVKVLDTVRAFVQPYRPEYLIWASFVALVSIIVTSKLF
;
A
#
# COMPACT_ATOMS: atom_id res chain seq x y z
N MET A 1 21.41 33.34 84.36
CA MET A 1 19.98 32.96 84.51
C MET A 1 19.13 34.03 83.82
N PRO A 2 18.04 33.74 83.09
CA PRO A 2 17.14 32.59 83.28
C PRO A 2 16.63 31.86 82.00
N LYS A 3 16.13 30.64 82.26
CA LYS A 3 14.99 29.92 81.64
C LYS A 3 15.11 29.36 80.22
N GLU A 4 15.53 28.10 80.18
CA GLU A 4 15.12 27.10 79.18
C GLU A 4 13.61 27.18 78.89
N ARG A 5 13.26 27.36 77.61
CA ARG A 5 11.89 27.21 77.11
C ARG A 5 11.73 25.86 76.44
N LYS A 6 10.89 25.04 77.05
CA LYS A 6 10.37 23.74 76.57
C LYS A 6 9.86 23.85 75.12
N ILE A 7 10.38 22.98 74.26
CA ILE A 7 9.84 22.70 72.92
C ILE A 7 8.51 21.97 73.13
N LYS A 8 7.39 22.61 72.74
CA LYS A 8 6.08 21.96 72.64
C LYS A 8 6.01 21.23 71.31
N SER A 9 5.90 19.91 71.38
CA SER A 9 5.48 19.07 70.27
C SER A 9 3.95 19.11 70.09
N VAL A 10 3.54 18.78 68.86
CA VAL A 10 2.22 18.25 68.43
C VAL A 10 1.20 19.27 67.88
N ASN A 11 0.97 19.22 66.56
CA ASN A 11 -0.24 18.62 65.97
C ASN A 11 -0.11 18.53 64.44
N ILE A 12 0.26 17.35 63.94
CA ILE A 12 0.07 16.98 62.53
C ILE A 12 -1.40 16.61 62.37
N VAL A 13 -2.16 17.44 61.67
CA VAL A 13 -3.53 17.15 61.28
C VAL A 13 -3.51 15.91 60.37
N LYS A 14 -3.99 14.77 60.89
CA LYS A 14 -4.33 13.59 60.10
C LYS A 14 -5.39 13.99 59.06
N ILE A 15 -5.01 14.08 57.79
CA ILE A 15 -5.97 14.12 56.69
C ILE A 15 -6.66 12.75 56.66
N LYS A 16 -7.94 12.73 57.02
CA LYS A 16 -8.83 11.57 56.90
C LYS A 16 -8.87 11.14 55.44
N THR A 17 -8.37 9.94 55.15
CA THR A 17 -8.75 9.19 53.94
C THR A 17 -10.23 8.84 54.05
N ALA A 18 -11.04 9.44 53.19
CA ALA A 18 -12.44 9.04 53.04
C ALA A 18 -12.48 7.62 52.47
N LYS A 19 -13.05 6.68 53.24
CA LYS A 19 -13.48 5.37 52.71
C LYS A 19 -14.60 5.59 51.68
N PRO A 20 -14.59 4.92 50.52
CA PRO A 20 -15.80 4.81 49.70
C PRO A 20 -16.83 3.95 50.45
N LYS A 21 -18.12 4.29 50.32
CA LYS A 21 -19.23 3.49 50.82
C LYS A 21 -19.22 2.12 50.13
N GLU A 22 -19.24 1.06 50.92
CA GLU A 22 -19.62 -0.30 50.50
C GLU A 22 -21.15 -0.32 50.41
N ASP A 23 -21.69 -0.39 49.20
CA ASP A 23 -23.05 -0.90 48.98
C ASP A 23 -22.90 -2.42 48.79
N THR A 24 -23.26 -3.19 49.81
CA THR A 24 -23.32 -4.64 49.79
C THR A 24 -24.70 -5.07 49.30
N ASP A 25 -24.79 -5.55 48.06
CA ASP A 25 -25.82 -6.51 47.67
C ASP A 25 -25.16 -7.90 47.65
N LYS A 26 -25.64 -8.78 48.55
CA LYS A 26 -25.23 -10.17 48.65
C LYS A 26 -26.07 -10.98 47.66
N ASP A 27 -25.42 -11.62 46.70
CA ASP A 27 -25.96 -12.81 46.03
C ASP A 27 -25.04 -14.01 46.30
N GLU A 28 -25.66 -15.09 46.76
CA GLU A 28 -25.03 -16.35 47.13
C GLU A 28 -24.59 -17.14 45.89
N SER A 29 -23.34 -16.97 45.46
CA SER A 29 -22.54 -18.07 44.89
C SER A 29 -21.07 -17.64 44.81
N GLY A 30 -20.24 -18.28 45.63
CA GLY A 30 -18.82 -17.97 45.75
C GLY A 30 -18.06 -18.29 44.47
N ASN A 31 -17.70 -17.24 43.72
CA ASN A 31 -16.48 -17.17 42.92
C ASN A 31 -16.18 -15.71 42.54
N GLU A 32 -15.58 -14.97 43.47
CA GLU A 32 -14.98 -13.66 43.17
C GLU A 32 -13.67 -13.85 42.42
N THR A 33 -13.71 -13.81 41.09
CA THR A 33 -12.56 -13.34 40.33
C THR A 33 -12.38 -11.85 40.61
N PHE A 34 -11.41 -11.51 41.46
CA PHE A 34 -10.91 -10.16 41.67
C PHE A 34 -10.46 -9.53 40.32
N GLU A 35 -11.36 -8.85 39.62
CA GLU A 35 -10.97 -7.84 38.63
C GLU A 35 -10.49 -6.59 39.38
N GLY A 36 -9.20 -6.60 39.73
CA GLY A 36 -8.54 -5.43 40.29
C GLY A 36 -8.60 -4.23 39.32
N PRO A 37 -8.53 -2.99 39.83
CA PRO A 37 -8.64 -1.79 39.01
C PRO A 37 -7.53 -1.76 37.95
N ALA A 38 -7.94 -1.44 36.72
CA ALA A 38 -7.19 -1.38 35.48
C ALA A 38 -5.70 -1.02 35.67
N ASP A 39 -4.84 -1.75 34.97
CA ASP A 39 -3.41 -1.45 34.86
C ASP A 39 -3.21 0.04 34.50
N ALA A 40 -2.37 0.77 35.24
CA ALA A 40 -2.21 2.22 35.16
C ALA A 40 -1.56 2.74 33.84
N PHE A 41 -1.43 1.87 32.84
CA PHE A 41 -1.07 2.19 31.46
C PHE A 41 -2.25 1.89 30.54
N ASP A 42 -3.41 2.52 30.80
CA ASP A 42 -4.58 2.41 29.92
C ASP A 42 -4.43 3.37 28.74
N SER A 43 -3.44 3.07 27.90
CA SER A 43 -3.19 3.77 26.65
C SER A 43 -4.10 3.21 25.57
N ASN A 44 -4.88 4.07 24.92
CA ASN A 44 -5.65 3.72 23.71
C ASN A 44 -4.76 3.32 22.51
N ILE A 45 -3.44 3.18 22.69
CA ILE A 45 -2.48 2.70 21.68
C ILE A 45 -2.82 1.29 21.19
N GLY A 46 -3.39 0.43 22.06
CA GLY A 46 -3.89 -0.89 21.67
C GLY A 46 -5.01 -0.80 20.62
N ALA A 47 -5.87 0.23 20.70
CA ALA A 47 -6.91 0.47 19.71
C ALA A 47 -6.31 0.93 18.36
N VAL A 48 -5.32 1.83 18.38
CA VAL A 48 -4.59 2.26 17.18
C VAL A 48 -3.90 1.08 16.49
N ARG A 49 -3.20 0.25 17.27
CA ARG A 49 -2.55 -0.98 16.80
C ARG A 49 -3.58 -1.92 16.17
N ASN A 50 -4.67 -2.21 16.88
CA ASN A 50 -5.71 -3.11 16.39
C ASN A 50 -6.39 -2.59 15.10
N LEU A 51 -6.62 -1.27 15.00
CA LEU A 51 -7.15 -0.63 13.79
C LEU A 51 -6.16 -0.77 12.61
N PHE A 52 -4.86 -0.58 12.87
CA PHE A 52 -3.82 -0.79 11.86
C PHE A 52 -3.76 -2.25 11.39
N LEU A 53 -3.73 -3.23 12.30
CA LEU A 53 -3.66 -4.66 11.96
C LEU A 53 -4.89 -5.11 11.17
N ARG A 54 -6.08 -4.67 11.58
CA ARG A 54 -7.33 -4.97 10.87
C ARG A 54 -7.37 -4.30 9.49
N GLY A 55 -6.91 -3.05 9.40
CA GLY A 55 -6.75 -2.34 8.13
C GLY A 55 -5.80 -3.09 7.20
N LEU A 56 -4.69 -3.60 7.72
CA LEU A 56 -3.73 -4.40 6.95
C LEU A 56 -4.34 -5.73 6.47
N ALA A 57 -5.17 -6.39 7.29
CA ALA A 57 -5.93 -7.58 6.87
C ALA A 57 -6.90 -7.26 5.71
N VAL A 58 -7.55 -6.09 5.72
CA VAL A 58 -8.36 -5.60 4.59
C VAL A 58 -7.52 -5.45 3.32
N ILE A 59 -6.32 -4.88 3.43
CA ILE A 59 -5.41 -4.74 2.28
C ILE A 59 -4.96 -6.09 1.73
N TYR A 60 -4.58 -7.03 2.59
CA TYR A 60 -4.24 -8.39 2.16
C TYR A 60 -5.42 -9.09 1.48
N PHE A 61 -6.63 -8.96 2.02
CA PHE A 61 -7.84 -9.51 1.41
C PHE A 61 -8.03 -8.99 -0.03
N PHE A 62 -7.92 -7.67 -0.24
CA PHE A 62 -8.02 -7.09 -1.58
C PHE A 62 -6.89 -7.56 -2.50
N ALA A 63 -5.65 -7.59 -2.01
CA ALA A 63 -4.50 -8.01 -2.80
C ALA A 63 -4.61 -9.47 -3.26
N PHE A 64 -4.93 -10.38 -2.33
CA PHE A 64 -5.05 -11.82 -2.62
C PHE A 64 -6.25 -12.13 -3.52
N LEU A 65 -7.43 -11.58 -3.22
CA LEU A 65 -8.63 -11.84 -4.03
C LEU A 65 -8.46 -11.26 -5.44
N SER A 66 -7.87 -10.07 -5.57
CA SER A 66 -7.57 -9.48 -6.87
C SER A 66 -6.59 -10.32 -7.69
N ILE A 67 -5.59 -10.94 -7.04
CA ILE A 67 -4.66 -11.85 -7.71
C ILE A 67 -5.40 -13.13 -8.13
N TYR A 68 -6.12 -13.78 -7.22
CA TYR A 68 -6.84 -15.04 -7.45
C TYR A 68 -7.70 -14.99 -8.72
N LEU A 69 -8.46 -13.91 -8.91
CA LEU A 69 -9.35 -13.71 -10.06
C LEU A 69 -8.64 -13.57 -11.41
N GLN A 70 -7.31 -13.42 -11.42
CA GLN A 70 -6.51 -13.26 -12.63
C GLN A 70 -5.42 -14.35 -12.80
N VAL A 71 -5.22 -15.22 -11.82
CA VAL A 71 -4.11 -16.22 -11.83
C VAL A 71 -4.19 -17.11 -13.07
N GLU A 72 -5.37 -17.59 -13.44
CA GLU A 72 -5.54 -18.53 -14.56
C GLU A 72 -5.06 -17.92 -15.90
N GLY A 73 -5.49 -16.70 -16.21
CA GLY A 73 -5.09 -16.03 -17.45
C GLY A 73 -3.66 -15.50 -17.44
N LEU A 74 -3.17 -15.00 -16.30
CA LEU A 74 -1.82 -14.44 -16.21
C LEU A 74 -0.75 -15.51 -16.08
N TYR A 75 -0.93 -16.45 -15.15
CA TYR A 75 0.10 -17.38 -14.70
C TYR A 75 -0.26 -18.86 -14.92
N GLY A 76 -1.45 -19.14 -15.43
CA GLY A 76 -1.89 -20.51 -15.68
C GLY A 76 -0.99 -21.27 -16.64
N THR A 77 -1.24 -22.58 -16.75
CA THR A 77 -0.46 -23.48 -17.63
C THR A 77 -0.47 -23.05 -19.10
N SER A 78 -1.59 -22.45 -19.54
CA SER A 78 -1.77 -21.78 -20.84
C SER A 78 -1.92 -20.26 -20.73
N GLY A 79 -1.51 -19.66 -19.61
CA GLY A 79 -1.56 -18.21 -19.39
C GLY A 79 -0.54 -17.42 -20.22
N ILE A 80 -0.54 -16.10 -20.01
CA ILE A 80 0.37 -15.14 -20.67
C ILE A 80 1.82 -15.34 -20.25
N THR A 81 2.06 -15.53 -18.95
CA THR A 81 3.39 -15.79 -18.37
C THR A 81 3.28 -17.01 -17.44
N PRO A 82 3.25 -18.24 -18.00
CA PRO A 82 3.02 -19.44 -17.21
C PRO A 82 4.04 -19.59 -16.07
N VAL A 83 3.55 -19.74 -14.84
CA VAL A 83 4.42 -19.83 -13.64
C VAL A 83 5.37 -21.03 -13.71
N LYS A 84 4.98 -22.10 -14.41
CA LYS A 84 5.83 -23.28 -14.65
C LYS A 84 7.17 -22.93 -15.31
N ALA A 85 7.21 -21.90 -16.15
CA ALA A 85 8.43 -21.45 -16.82
C ALA A 85 9.37 -20.72 -15.86
N GLU A 86 8.83 -20.08 -14.82
CA GLU A 86 9.59 -19.46 -13.74
C GLU A 86 10.04 -20.48 -12.69
N LEU A 87 9.25 -21.53 -12.45
CA LEU A 87 9.50 -22.56 -11.46
C LEU A 87 10.39 -23.69 -11.97
N GLN A 88 10.32 -24.05 -13.25
CA GLN A 88 11.14 -25.05 -13.96
C GLN A 88 11.32 -26.39 -13.20
N LEU A 89 10.32 -26.81 -12.43
CA LEU A 89 10.47 -27.94 -11.49
C LEU A 89 10.65 -29.31 -12.17
N GLN A 90 10.51 -29.39 -13.50
CA GLN A 90 10.89 -30.58 -14.28
C GLN A 90 12.41 -30.71 -14.45
N SER A 91 13.13 -29.59 -14.55
CA SER A 91 14.58 -29.56 -14.78
C SER A 91 15.39 -29.22 -13.53
N ARG A 92 14.78 -28.65 -12.49
CA ARG A 92 15.44 -28.33 -11.21
C ARG A 92 14.67 -28.85 -10.01
N SER A 93 15.39 -29.18 -8.93
CA SER A 93 14.77 -29.60 -7.66
C SER A 93 14.03 -28.44 -6.97
N ALA A 94 13.12 -28.76 -6.05
CA ALA A 94 12.39 -27.76 -5.30
C ALA A 94 13.32 -26.94 -4.39
N GLU A 95 14.40 -27.52 -3.84
CA GLU A 95 15.37 -26.76 -3.05
C GLU A 95 16.15 -25.76 -3.90
N ALA A 96 16.53 -26.15 -5.13
CA ALA A 96 17.18 -25.24 -6.07
C ALA A 96 16.26 -24.08 -6.46
N CYS A 97 14.98 -24.37 -6.72
CA CYS A 97 13.95 -23.36 -6.95
C CYS A 97 13.81 -22.41 -5.75
N PHE A 98 13.76 -22.94 -4.53
CA PHE A 98 13.64 -22.11 -3.32
C PHE A 98 14.89 -21.25 -3.07
N LYS A 99 16.09 -21.76 -3.34
CA LYS A 99 17.33 -21.01 -3.20
C LYS A 99 17.39 -19.80 -4.14
N ASP A 100 16.90 -19.97 -5.36
CA ASP A 100 16.82 -18.94 -6.40
C ASP A 100 15.67 -17.95 -6.12
N LYS A 101 14.44 -18.44 -6.04
CA LYS A 101 13.22 -17.61 -5.99
C LYS A 101 12.76 -17.24 -4.58
N SER A 102 13.22 -17.90 -3.52
CA SER A 102 12.75 -17.68 -2.14
C SER A 102 11.23 -17.82 -1.95
N SER A 103 10.61 -18.74 -2.68
CA SER A 103 9.15 -18.90 -2.71
C SER A 103 8.74 -20.29 -2.25
N ILE A 104 7.80 -20.37 -1.30
CA ILE A 104 7.32 -21.67 -0.81
C ILE A 104 6.56 -22.44 -1.90
N ILE A 105 6.09 -21.74 -2.94
CA ILE A 105 5.38 -22.32 -4.08
C ILE A 105 6.26 -23.35 -4.82
N CYS A 106 7.59 -23.27 -4.70
CA CYS A 106 8.50 -24.29 -5.23
C CYS A 106 8.24 -25.70 -4.66
N PHE A 107 7.76 -25.80 -3.41
CA PHE A 107 7.51 -27.09 -2.74
C PHE A 107 6.07 -27.56 -2.84
N VAL A 108 5.11 -26.63 -2.98
CA VAL A 108 3.67 -26.93 -2.96
C VAL A 108 3.25 -28.00 -3.99
N PRO A 109 3.70 -27.95 -5.27
CA PRO A 109 3.37 -28.99 -6.26
C PRO A 109 3.75 -30.41 -5.82
N GLN A 110 4.96 -30.55 -5.25
CA GLN A 110 5.49 -31.86 -4.83
C GLN A 110 4.80 -32.35 -3.54
N LEU A 111 4.51 -31.45 -2.60
CA LEU A 111 3.89 -31.79 -1.31
C LEU A 111 2.41 -32.15 -1.44
N LEU A 112 1.65 -31.39 -2.21
CA LEU A 112 0.20 -31.55 -2.31
C LEU A 112 -0.24 -32.35 -3.53
N GLY A 113 0.67 -32.60 -4.47
CA GLY A 113 0.34 -33.29 -5.71
C GLY A 113 -0.55 -32.46 -6.64
N ILE A 114 -0.26 -31.17 -6.77
CA ILE A 114 -1.01 -30.23 -7.63
C ILE A 114 -0.06 -29.56 -8.63
N ASN A 115 -0.61 -28.98 -9.70
CA ASN A 115 0.21 -28.29 -10.70
C ASN A 115 0.67 -26.90 -10.21
N SER A 116 1.53 -26.24 -11.00
CA SER A 116 2.09 -24.95 -10.62
C SER A 116 1.05 -23.83 -10.59
N GLN A 117 0.05 -23.88 -11.49
CA GLN A 117 -1.07 -22.94 -11.52
C GLN A 117 -1.95 -23.05 -10.26
N GLN A 118 -2.38 -24.26 -9.93
CA GLN A 118 -3.21 -24.59 -8.77
C GLN A 118 -2.49 -24.22 -7.47
N SER A 119 -1.16 -24.33 -7.44
CA SER A 119 -0.36 -23.87 -6.30
C SER A 119 -0.50 -22.36 -6.06
N LEU A 120 -0.49 -21.55 -7.12
CA LEU A 120 -0.74 -20.11 -7.03
C LEU A 120 -2.18 -19.78 -6.65
N GLU A 121 -3.15 -20.46 -7.27
CA GLU A 121 -4.57 -20.29 -6.96
C GLU A 121 -4.86 -20.63 -5.49
N LEU A 122 -4.32 -21.74 -4.99
CA LEU A 122 -4.44 -22.16 -3.61
C LEU A 122 -3.80 -21.13 -2.66
N ALA A 123 -2.59 -20.66 -2.94
CA ALA A 123 -1.93 -19.66 -2.11
C ALA A 123 -2.74 -18.36 -2.04
N ALA A 124 -3.30 -17.90 -3.16
CA ALA A 124 -4.12 -16.70 -3.21
C ALA A 124 -5.48 -16.89 -2.49
N LEU A 125 -6.11 -18.05 -2.65
CA LEU A 125 -7.38 -18.36 -1.99
C LEU A 125 -7.21 -18.50 -0.47
N VAL A 126 -6.18 -19.23 -0.02
CA VAL A 126 -5.84 -19.37 1.40
C VAL A 126 -5.52 -18.00 2.00
N GLY A 127 -4.73 -17.18 1.31
CA GLY A 127 -4.44 -15.80 1.72
C GLY A 127 -5.72 -14.96 1.86
N THR A 128 -6.67 -15.10 0.92
CA THR A 128 -7.98 -14.43 0.96
C THR A 128 -8.78 -14.85 2.19
N ILE A 129 -8.88 -16.15 2.47
CA ILE A 129 -9.63 -16.70 3.61
C ILE A 129 -9.02 -16.26 4.94
N ILE A 130 -7.71 -16.40 5.11
CA ILE A 130 -7.02 -15.99 6.33
C ILE A 130 -7.20 -14.48 6.57
N SER A 131 -7.12 -13.67 5.51
CA SER A 131 -7.34 -12.22 5.61
C SER A 131 -8.79 -11.89 6.00
N ALA A 132 -9.78 -12.59 5.42
CA ALA A 132 -11.19 -12.44 5.77
C ALA A 132 -11.45 -12.75 7.26
N LEU A 133 -10.82 -13.80 7.80
CA LEU A 133 -10.88 -14.12 9.23
C LEU A 133 -10.29 -12.99 10.09
N GLY A 134 -9.15 -12.41 9.70
CA GLY A 134 -8.56 -11.26 10.38
C GLY A 134 -9.43 -9.99 10.34
N ILE A 135 -10.19 -9.80 9.25
CA ILE A 135 -11.17 -8.71 9.14
C ILE A 135 -12.32 -8.92 10.12
N MET A 136 -12.88 -10.13 10.19
CA MET A 136 -14.01 -10.48 11.05
C MET A 136 -13.64 -10.49 12.53
N CYS A 137 -12.47 -11.05 12.85
CA CYS A 137 -12.01 -11.24 14.21
C CYS A 137 -10.64 -10.60 14.41
N VAL A 138 -10.60 -9.47 15.12
CA VAL A 138 -9.34 -8.78 15.43
C VAL A 138 -8.39 -9.67 16.26
N HIS A 139 -8.92 -10.59 17.05
CA HIS A 139 -8.15 -11.58 17.81
C HIS A 139 -7.40 -12.58 16.94
N CYS A 140 -7.81 -12.75 15.68
CA CYS A 140 -7.09 -13.53 14.69
C CYS A 140 -5.91 -12.77 14.07
N CYS A 141 -5.80 -11.44 14.27
CA CYS A 141 -4.67 -10.64 13.79
C CYS A 141 -3.42 -10.79 14.68
N VAL A 142 -2.95 -12.03 14.84
CA VAL A 142 -1.74 -12.37 15.60
C VAL A 142 -0.52 -12.47 14.69
N ALA A 143 0.68 -12.33 15.27
CA ALA A 143 1.94 -12.33 14.53
C ALA A 143 2.12 -13.57 13.64
N PRO A 144 1.80 -14.82 14.07
CA PRO A 144 1.89 -15.99 13.19
C PRO A 144 0.94 -15.92 11.98
N VAL A 145 -0.27 -15.38 12.16
CA VAL A 145 -1.26 -15.27 11.07
C VAL A 145 -0.81 -14.22 10.05
N LEU A 146 -0.35 -13.06 10.51
CA LEU A 146 0.20 -12.04 9.61
C LEU A 146 1.50 -12.50 8.95
N ALA A 147 2.32 -13.31 9.64
CA ALA A 147 3.49 -13.92 9.04
C ALA A 147 3.11 -14.91 7.94
N ALA A 148 2.07 -15.73 8.14
CA ALA A 148 1.56 -16.60 7.10
C ALA A 148 1.06 -15.81 5.89
N LEU A 149 0.27 -14.73 6.09
CA LEU A 149 -0.15 -13.84 5.01
C LEU A 149 1.03 -13.22 4.26
N TRP A 150 2.03 -12.74 4.99
CA TRP A 150 3.23 -12.16 4.39
C TRP A 150 4.02 -13.18 3.58
N ILE A 151 4.25 -14.39 4.12
CA ILE A 151 4.98 -15.47 3.43
C ILE A 151 4.25 -15.90 2.16
N LEU A 152 2.92 -16.05 2.22
CA LEU A 152 2.10 -16.38 1.06
C LEU A 152 2.23 -15.30 -0.02
N TYR A 153 2.05 -14.04 0.36
CA TYR A 153 2.10 -12.92 -0.59
C TYR A 153 3.52 -12.73 -1.17
N PHE A 154 4.57 -12.81 -0.34
CA PHE A 154 5.97 -12.78 -0.77
C PHE A 154 6.30 -13.91 -1.75
N SER A 155 5.75 -15.10 -1.51
CA SER A 155 5.94 -16.25 -2.39
C SER A 155 5.32 -16.03 -3.76
N ILE A 156 4.08 -15.51 -3.81
CA ILE A 156 3.43 -15.15 -5.08
C ILE A 156 4.21 -14.02 -5.77
N TYR A 157 4.61 -12.98 -5.04
CA TYR A 157 5.39 -11.85 -5.56
C TYR A 157 6.67 -12.30 -6.28
N ASN A 158 7.46 -13.18 -5.66
CA ASN A 158 8.74 -13.64 -6.23
C ASN A 158 8.59 -14.45 -7.52
N VAL A 159 7.45 -15.12 -7.74
CA VAL A 159 7.19 -15.90 -8.95
C VAL A 159 6.34 -15.16 -9.98
N GLY A 160 5.65 -14.08 -9.57
CA GLY A 160 4.73 -13.33 -10.43
C GLY A 160 5.38 -12.34 -11.39
N ASN A 161 6.70 -12.15 -11.31
CA ASN A 161 7.53 -11.41 -12.27
C ASN A 161 6.88 -10.06 -12.70
N VAL A 162 6.81 -9.80 -14.01
CA VAL A 162 6.29 -8.55 -14.61
C VAL A 162 4.94 -8.11 -14.05
N PHE A 163 4.00 -9.01 -13.80
CA PHE A 163 2.68 -8.63 -13.32
C PHE A 163 2.62 -8.33 -11.82
N LEU A 164 3.68 -8.58 -11.04
CA LEU A 164 3.72 -8.39 -9.57
C LEU A 164 4.80 -7.40 -9.08
N TRP A 165 5.58 -6.81 -9.99
CA TRP A 165 6.71 -5.94 -9.64
C TRP A 165 6.33 -4.46 -9.56
N PHE A 166 5.32 -4.11 -8.76
CA PHE A 166 4.86 -2.72 -8.61
C PHE A 166 5.12 -2.12 -7.21
N GLN A 167 5.10 -0.78 -7.12
CA GLN A 167 5.42 -0.08 -5.85
C GLN A 167 4.46 -0.39 -4.70
N TRP A 168 3.20 -0.73 -4.98
CA TRP A 168 2.25 -1.13 -3.95
C TRP A 168 2.45 -2.57 -3.47
N ASP A 169 2.98 -3.46 -4.31
CA ASP A 169 3.31 -4.83 -3.91
C ASP A 169 4.50 -4.80 -2.92
N ILE A 170 5.56 -4.03 -3.20
CA ILE A 170 6.69 -3.86 -2.26
C ILE A 170 6.31 -3.06 -1.00
N LEU A 171 5.39 -2.09 -1.11
CA LEU A 171 4.88 -1.37 0.06
C LEU A 171 4.08 -2.30 0.98
N LEU A 172 3.28 -3.21 0.42
CA LEU A 172 2.54 -4.20 1.20
C LEU A 172 3.48 -5.19 1.89
N LEU A 173 4.56 -5.62 1.23
CA LEU A 173 5.59 -6.46 1.86
C LEU A 173 6.23 -5.76 3.07
N GLU A 174 6.63 -4.50 2.91
CA GLU A 174 7.25 -3.72 3.98
C GLU A 174 6.26 -3.44 5.14
N ALA A 175 5.04 -3.00 4.82
CA ALA A 175 3.97 -2.80 5.82
C ALA A 175 3.56 -4.12 6.51
N GLY A 176 3.63 -5.25 5.79
CA GLY A 176 3.37 -6.58 6.28
C GLY A 176 4.28 -6.99 7.43
N ILE A 177 5.59 -6.76 7.29
CA ILE A 177 6.58 -7.06 8.32
C ILE A 177 6.37 -6.19 9.55
N LEU A 178 6.07 -4.90 9.34
CA LEU A 178 5.71 -4.00 10.43
C LEU A 178 4.41 -4.45 11.12
N GLY A 179 3.46 -5.02 10.37
CA GLY A 179 2.28 -5.70 10.90
C GLY A 179 2.60 -6.88 11.80
N ILE A 180 3.53 -7.77 11.37
CA ILE A 180 3.99 -8.91 12.18
C ILE A 180 4.59 -8.44 13.51
N LEU A 181 5.42 -7.38 13.46
CA LEU A 181 6.01 -6.79 14.67
C LEU A 181 4.95 -6.13 15.56
N ALA A 182 4.00 -5.41 14.97
CA ALA A 182 2.92 -4.78 15.72
C ALA A 182 1.95 -5.81 16.33
N ALA A 183 1.83 -7.00 15.77
CA ALA A 183 0.84 -7.97 16.21
C ALA A 183 1.18 -8.67 17.55
N PRO A 184 0.15 -9.01 18.36
CA PRO A 184 0.32 -9.90 19.50
C PRO A 184 0.68 -11.33 19.04
N TRP A 185 1.44 -12.07 19.84
CA TRP A 185 1.90 -13.43 19.47
C TRP A 185 0.84 -14.51 19.66
N ILE A 186 -0.01 -14.37 20.67
CA ILE A 186 -1.00 -15.38 21.09
C ILE A 186 -2.36 -14.71 21.12
N PRO A 187 -3.44 -15.38 20.63
CA PRO A 187 -4.80 -14.91 20.83
C PRO A 187 -5.09 -14.89 22.34
N THR A 188 -5.40 -13.72 22.90
CA THR A 188 -5.78 -13.61 24.31
C THR A 188 -7.30 -13.51 24.45
N VAL A 189 -7.87 -14.20 25.43
CA VAL A 189 -9.28 -14.04 25.79
C VAL A 189 -9.44 -12.66 26.44
N GLY A 190 -10.05 -11.71 25.73
CA GLY A 190 -10.25 -10.32 26.17
C GLY A 190 -9.65 -9.27 25.22
N ALA A 191 -9.82 -7.99 25.54
CA ALA A 191 -9.20 -6.91 24.78
C ALA A 191 -7.67 -7.05 24.83
N PHE A 192 -6.99 -7.05 23.68
CA PHE A 192 -5.52 -7.11 23.65
C PHE A 192 -4.93 -5.90 24.38
N ARG A 193 -4.50 -6.11 25.62
CA ARG A 193 -3.88 -5.07 26.44
C ARG A 193 -2.73 -4.41 25.68
N SER A 194 -2.67 -3.09 25.82
CA SER A 194 -1.57 -2.28 25.30
C SER A 194 -0.27 -2.70 25.97
N LYS A 195 0.79 -2.91 25.17
CA LYS A 195 2.13 -3.19 25.69
C LYS A 195 3.04 -2.02 25.39
N PRO A 196 4.01 -1.67 26.26
CA PRO A 196 4.92 -0.55 26.00
C PRO A 196 5.61 -0.65 24.64
N ARG A 197 6.00 -1.86 24.21
CA ARG A 197 6.62 -2.14 22.90
C ARG A 197 5.79 -1.69 21.69
N ASP A 198 4.47 -1.55 21.81
CA ASP A 198 3.59 -1.17 20.70
C ASP A 198 3.90 0.24 20.18
N LEU A 199 4.43 1.11 21.04
CA LEU A 199 4.92 2.44 20.66
C LEU A 199 6.09 2.36 19.66
N ILE A 200 7.01 1.40 19.84
CA ILE A 200 8.13 1.19 18.92
C ILE A 200 7.61 0.67 17.57
N SER A 201 6.73 -0.32 17.58
CA SER A 201 6.17 -0.89 16.34
C SER A 201 5.39 0.15 15.53
N LEU A 202 4.54 0.96 16.17
CA LEU A 202 3.79 2.02 15.50
C LEU A 202 4.67 3.20 15.07
N TRP A 203 5.78 3.46 15.77
CA TRP A 203 6.79 4.41 15.31
C TRP A 203 7.40 3.96 13.98
N LEU A 204 7.70 2.67 13.80
CA LEU A 204 8.22 2.15 12.53
C LEU A 204 7.22 2.31 11.38
N VAL A 205 5.92 2.08 11.64
CA VAL A 205 4.84 2.32 10.66
C VAL A 205 4.78 3.81 10.27
N LYS A 206 4.93 4.70 11.25
CA LYS A 206 5.00 6.15 11.02
C LYS A 206 6.24 6.55 10.21
N TRP A 207 7.38 5.92 10.46
CA TRP A 207 8.61 6.12 9.68
C TRP A 207 8.45 5.65 8.22
N LEU A 208 7.77 4.52 7.99
CA LEU A 208 7.40 4.08 6.65
C LEU A 208 6.51 5.11 5.94
N LEU A 209 5.46 5.60 6.60
CA LEU A 209 4.59 6.64 6.04
C LEU A 209 5.37 7.91 5.70
N PHE A 210 6.24 8.37 6.60
CA PHE A 210 7.11 9.52 6.37
C PHE A 210 7.95 9.35 5.09
N ARG A 211 8.68 8.22 4.99
CA ARG A 211 9.52 7.93 3.82
C ARG A 211 8.70 7.87 2.54
N LEU A 212 7.54 7.21 2.57
CA LEU A 212 6.66 7.10 1.42
C LEU A 212 6.24 8.49 0.91
N MET A 213 5.72 9.35 1.79
CA MET A 213 5.23 10.68 1.40
C MET A 213 6.38 11.59 0.97
N PHE A 214 7.42 11.69 1.79
CA PHE A 214 8.57 12.56 1.52
C PHE A 214 9.30 12.18 0.25
N ALA A 215 9.64 10.90 0.07
CA ALA A 215 10.29 10.43 -1.14
C ALA A 215 9.42 10.68 -2.37
N SER A 216 8.10 10.45 -2.29
CA SER A 216 7.18 10.67 -3.41
C SER A 216 7.12 12.14 -3.85
N GLY A 217 7.25 13.10 -2.93
CA GLY A 217 7.29 14.53 -3.25
C GLY A 217 8.64 14.98 -3.80
N VAL A 218 9.74 14.61 -3.14
CA VAL A 218 11.10 15.05 -3.50
C VAL A 218 11.48 14.60 -4.91
N VAL A 219 11.17 13.35 -5.26
CA VAL A 219 11.55 12.78 -6.57
C VAL A 219 10.91 13.49 -7.76
N LYS A 220 9.80 14.22 -7.55
CA LYS A 220 9.11 14.97 -8.61
C LYS A 220 9.92 16.18 -9.05
N LEU A 221 10.64 16.82 -8.12
CA LEU A 221 11.50 17.97 -8.40
C LEU A 221 12.92 17.53 -8.77
N THR A 222 13.46 16.50 -8.11
CA THR A 222 14.82 16.00 -8.44
C THR A 222 14.89 15.29 -9.79
N SER A 223 13.77 14.83 -10.36
CA SER A 223 13.74 14.23 -11.70
C SER A 223 14.08 15.20 -12.85
N GLY A 224 14.07 16.50 -12.57
CA GLY A 224 14.25 17.57 -13.56
C GLY A 224 13.08 17.73 -14.53
N CYS A 225 11.92 17.14 -14.24
CA CYS A 225 10.78 17.16 -15.16
C CYS A 225 10.22 18.59 -15.34
N PRO A 226 10.15 19.11 -16.59
CA PRO A 226 9.68 20.47 -16.84
C PRO A 226 8.24 20.73 -16.37
N THR A 227 7.36 19.72 -16.41
CA THR A 227 5.96 19.90 -15.99
C THR A 227 5.80 20.05 -14.48
N TRP A 228 6.65 19.37 -13.70
CA TRP A 228 6.70 19.50 -12.25
C TRP A 228 7.24 20.88 -11.85
N TRP A 229 8.38 21.29 -12.45
CA TRP A 229 8.95 22.63 -12.24
C TRP A 229 8.06 23.77 -12.75
N GLY A 230 7.29 23.53 -13.82
CA GLY A 230 6.33 24.47 -14.38
C GLY A 230 4.97 24.51 -13.69
N LEU A 231 4.75 23.67 -12.66
CA LEU A 231 3.46 23.46 -11.99
C LEU A 231 2.33 22.96 -12.90
N THR A 232 2.63 22.45 -14.09
CA THR A 232 1.64 21.96 -15.06
C THR A 232 1.45 20.45 -14.99
N ALA A 233 2.05 19.74 -14.05
CA ALA A 233 1.98 18.28 -14.02
C ALA A 233 0.54 17.73 -13.98
N LEU A 234 -0.36 18.35 -13.21
CA LEU A 234 -1.78 17.95 -13.15
C LEU A 234 -2.56 18.23 -14.43
N THR A 235 -2.06 19.05 -15.37
CA THR A 235 -2.70 19.22 -16.68
C THR A 235 -2.54 17.98 -17.56
N TYR A 236 -1.56 17.11 -17.26
CA TYR A 236 -1.35 15.85 -17.98
C TYR A 236 -1.79 14.65 -17.15
N HIS A 237 -1.49 14.67 -15.85
CA HIS A 237 -1.64 13.53 -14.94
C HIS A 237 -3.00 12.82 -15.03
N PHE A 238 -4.11 13.57 -15.00
CA PHE A 238 -5.45 12.98 -14.99
C PHE A 238 -5.77 12.19 -16.25
N GLU A 239 -5.23 12.58 -17.40
CA GLU A 239 -5.38 11.88 -18.69
C GLU A 239 -4.37 10.74 -18.82
N THR A 240 -3.13 10.95 -18.40
CA THR A 240 -1.99 10.10 -18.76
C THR A 240 -1.63 9.05 -17.71
N GLN A 241 -2.20 9.11 -16.49
CA GLN A 241 -2.12 8.07 -15.46
C GLN A 241 -2.60 6.70 -15.96
N CYS A 242 -2.16 5.59 -15.35
CA CYS A 242 -2.41 4.25 -15.88
C CYS A 242 -3.90 3.91 -16.09
N LEU A 243 -4.76 4.14 -15.09
CA LEU A 243 -6.18 3.80 -15.16
C LEU A 243 -7.03 4.95 -14.59
N PRO A 244 -7.36 5.97 -15.40
CA PRO A 244 -8.16 7.10 -14.94
C PRO A 244 -9.59 6.68 -14.58
N THR A 245 -10.22 7.45 -13.71
CA THR A 245 -11.65 7.33 -13.39
C THR A 245 -12.47 8.35 -14.18
N GLN A 246 -13.79 8.28 -14.10
CA GLN A 246 -14.67 9.30 -14.67
C GLN A 246 -14.39 10.69 -14.08
N LEU A 247 -14.09 10.77 -12.79
CA LEU A 247 -13.78 12.05 -12.16
C LEU A 247 -12.48 12.63 -12.71
N ALA A 248 -11.52 11.80 -13.14
CA ALA A 248 -10.31 12.26 -13.81
C ALA A 248 -10.61 13.10 -15.06
N TYR A 249 -11.60 12.68 -15.86
CA TYR A 249 -12.03 13.40 -17.05
C TYR A 249 -12.52 14.81 -16.70
N PHE A 250 -13.33 14.94 -15.65
CA PHE A 250 -13.82 16.24 -15.19
C PHE A 250 -12.70 17.07 -14.53
N ALA A 251 -11.85 16.44 -13.72
CA ALA A 251 -10.71 17.09 -13.08
C ALA A 251 -9.70 17.63 -14.11
N HIS A 252 -9.49 16.91 -15.21
CA HIS A 252 -8.63 17.34 -16.31
C HIS A 252 -9.10 18.64 -16.96
N GLN A 253 -10.39 18.94 -16.92
CA GLN A 253 -10.99 20.13 -17.52
C GLN A 253 -11.01 21.35 -16.58
N LEU A 254 -10.53 21.20 -15.34
CA LEU A 254 -10.43 22.32 -14.42
C LEU A 254 -9.52 23.41 -14.98
N PRO A 255 -9.78 24.69 -14.65
CA PRO A 255 -8.94 25.79 -15.09
C PRO A 255 -7.47 25.57 -14.72
N SER A 256 -6.57 25.96 -15.62
CA SER A 256 -5.13 25.74 -15.45
C SER A 256 -4.56 26.33 -14.16
N TRP A 257 -5.12 27.43 -13.66
CA TRP A 257 -4.72 28.04 -12.39
C TRP A 257 -5.01 27.12 -11.19
N LEU A 258 -6.14 26.41 -11.20
CA LEU A 258 -6.53 25.49 -10.14
C LEU A 258 -5.69 24.22 -10.19
N LEU A 259 -5.39 23.72 -11.38
CA LEU A 259 -4.48 22.58 -11.57
C LEU A 259 -3.06 22.90 -11.10
N LYS A 260 -2.56 24.10 -11.39
CA LYS A 260 -1.27 24.58 -10.88
C LYS A 260 -1.27 24.69 -9.36
N LEU A 261 -2.34 25.21 -8.77
CA LEU A 261 -2.50 25.25 -7.32
C LEU A 261 -2.56 23.84 -6.72
N GLY A 262 -3.19 22.89 -7.40
CA GLY A 262 -3.19 21.47 -7.03
C GLY A 262 -1.77 20.89 -6.95
N VAL A 263 -0.89 21.22 -7.91
CA VAL A 263 0.52 20.81 -7.87
C VAL A 263 1.24 21.41 -6.65
N VAL A 264 0.98 22.68 -6.31
CA VAL A 264 1.51 23.29 -5.08
C VAL A 264 1.00 22.55 -3.84
N GLY A 265 -0.29 22.20 -3.81
CA GLY A 265 -0.88 21.37 -2.77
C GLY A 265 -0.20 20.01 -2.63
N THR A 266 0.08 19.34 -3.75
CA THR A 266 0.87 18.08 -3.77
C THR A 266 2.23 18.26 -3.11
N TYR A 267 2.98 19.32 -3.45
CA TYR A 267 4.27 19.58 -2.79
C TYR A 267 4.14 19.88 -1.30
N TYR A 268 3.13 20.62 -0.90
CA TYR A 268 2.88 20.91 0.51
C TYR A 268 2.64 19.61 1.31
N VAL A 269 1.73 18.75 0.82
CA VAL A 269 1.33 17.50 1.48
C VAL A 269 2.45 16.45 1.45
N GLU A 270 3.22 16.38 0.37
CA GLU A 270 4.25 15.34 0.22
C GLU A 270 5.62 15.76 0.75
N ILE A 271 5.99 17.04 0.77
CA ILE A 271 7.36 17.48 1.17
C ILE A 271 7.37 18.10 2.57
N LEU A 272 6.43 19.02 2.87
CA LEU A 272 6.49 19.79 4.12
C LEU A 272 5.74 19.10 5.27
N VAL A 273 4.51 18.66 5.01
CA VAL A 273 3.64 18.03 6.03
C VAL A 273 4.25 16.79 6.68
N PRO A 274 5.03 15.92 6.01
CA PRO A 274 5.57 14.72 6.66
C PRO A 274 6.44 15.02 7.90
N PHE A 275 7.14 16.15 7.96
CA PHE A 275 7.93 16.51 9.15
C PHE A 275 7.06 16.71 10.40
N ALA A 276 5.79 17.10 10.23
CA ALA A 276 4.83 17.23 11.32
C ALA A 276 4.36 15.89 11.91
N PHE A 277 4.64 14.75 11.25
CA PHE A 277 4.29 13.42 11.77
C PHE A 277 5.00 13.11 13.11
N PHE A 278 6.22 13.63 13.27
CA PHE A 278 7.05 13.45 14.47
C PHE A 278 6.91 14.61 15.48
N ALA A 279 6.05 15.59 15.20
CA ALA A 279 5.81 16.66 16.14
C ALA A 279 5.13 16.12 17.42
N PRO A 280 5.54 16.58 18.62
CA PRO A 280 4.94 16.15 19.88
C PRO A 280 3.52 16.73 20.08
N PHE A 281 3.06 17.62 19.21
CA PHE A 281 1.79 18.33 19.33
C PHE A 281 0.67 17.59 18.61
N SER A 282 -0.41 17.25 19.32
CA SER A 282 -1.56 16.51 18.78
C SER A 282 -2.20 17.22 17.58
N ILE A 283 -2.36 18.53 17.64
CA ILE A 283 -2.98 19.33 16.57
C ILE A 283 -2.24 19.21 15.24
N LEU A 284 -0.91 19.27 15.24
CA LEU A 284 -0.11 19.13 14.03
C LEU A 284 -0.24 17.73 13.43
N ARG A 285 -0.27 16.70 14.28
CA ARG A 285 -0.45 15.31 13.85
C ARG A 285 -1.85 15.06 13.30
N THR A 286 -2.89 15.55 13.96
CA THR A 286 -4.29 15.44 13.52
C THR A 286 -4.50 16.21 12.21
N PHE A 287 -3.95 17.42 12.09
CA PHE A 287 -3.94 18.17 10.83
C PHE A 287 -3.27 17.36 9.71
N SER A 288 -2.08 16.81 9.99
CA SER A 288 -1.34 15.98 9.04
C SER A 288 -2.13 14.74 8.64
N LEU A 289 -2.76 14.05 9.59
CA LEU A 289 -3.61 12.89 9.35
C LEU A 289 -4.73 13.21 8.37
N TYR A 290 -5.55 14.23 8.67
CA TYR A 290 -6.69 14.57 7.83
C TYR A 290 -6.26 15.02 6.44
N LEU A 291 -5.17 15.79 6.36
CA LEU A 291 -4.65 16.27 5.08
C LEU A 291 -4.10 15.12 4.23
N GLN A 292 -3.39 14.15 4.83
CA GLN A 292 -2.94 12.94 4.13
C GLN A 292 -4.12 12.09 3.67
N VAL A 293 -5.12 11.85 4.53
CA VAL A 293 -6.31 11.07 4.17
C VAL A 293 -7.07 11.75 3.03
N LEU A 294 -7.30 13.08 3.10
CA LEU A 294 -7.95 13.84 2.03
C LEU A 294 -7.17 13.74 0.72
N PHE A 295 -5.85 13.81 0.77
CA PHE A 295 -4.99 13.64 -0.41
C PHE A 295 -5.12 12.25 -1.02
N GLN A 296 -5.07 11.19 -0.21
CA GLN A 296 -5.25 9.81 -0.69
C GLN A 296 -6.65 9.58 -1.28
N LEU A 297 -7.71 10.11 -0.65
CA LEU A 297 -9.07 10.02 -1.16
C LEU A 297 -9.22 10.75 -2.50
N SER A 298 -8.60 11.92 -2.64
CA SER A 298 -8.61 12.67 -3.90
C SER A 298 -7.95 11.88 -5.04
N ILE A 299 -6.87 11.15 -4.73
CA ILE A 299 -6.19 10.27 -5.69
C ILE A 299 -7.09 9.07 -6.04
N ILE A 300 -7.71 8.41 -5.05
CA ILE A 300 -8.64 7.29 -5.26
C ILE A 300 -9.79 7.69 -6.19
N LEU A 301 -10.38 8.87 -5.95
CA LEU A 301 -11.51 9.34 -6.74
C LEU A 301 -11.13 9.66 -8.18
N THR A 302 -9.88 10.09 -8.44
CA THR A 302 -9.42 10.53 -9.77
C THR A 302 -8.57 9.49 -10.51
N GLY A 303 -8.14 8.42 -9.85
CA GLY A 303 -7.29 7.39 -10.43
C GLY A 303 -7.43 6.05 -9.72
N ASN A 304 -7.42 4.97 -10.49
CA ASN A 304 -7.36 3.63 -9.92
C ASN A 304 -5.90 3.31 -9.65
N TYR A 305 -5.55 3.12 -8.37
CA TYR A 305 -4.23 2.70 -7.90
C TYR A 305 -4.34 1.47 -7.00
N ASN A 306 -5.32 0.62 -7.28
CA ASN A 306 -5.54 -0.64 -6.58
C ASN A 306 -5.80 -0.39 -5.09
N TYR A 307 -5.09 -1.11 -4.22
CA TYR A 307 -5.09 -0.92 -2.77
C TYR A 307 -3.98 0.03 -2.27
N PHE A 308 -3.19 0.67 -3.15
CA PHE A 308 -2.05 1.52 -2.74
C PHE A 308 -2.48 2.67 -1.82
N ASN A 309 -3.41 3.51 -2.27
CA ASN A 309 -3.87 4.66 -1.49
C ASN A 309 -4.61 4.22 -0.23
N LEU A 310 -5.36 3.11 -0.28
CA LEU A 310 -6.00 2.53 0.89
C LEU A 310 -4.97 2.07 1.92
N LEU A 311 -3.88 1.43 1.47
CA LEU A 311 -2.76 1.06 2.34
C LEU A 311 -2.10 2.30 2.94
N THR A 312 -1.91 3.38 2.17
CA THR A 312 -1.41 4.66 2.72
C THR A 312 -2.35 5.25 3.77
N VAL A 313 -3.68 5.16 3.58
CA VAL A 313 -4.67 5.55 4.62
C VAL A 313 -4.54 4.67 5.86
N VAL A 314 -4.33 3.36 5.72
CA VAL A 314 -4.06 2.45 6.85
C VAL A 314 -2.76 2.83 7.57
N LEU A 315 -1.70 3.22 6.86
CA LEU A 315 -0.46 3.71 7.48
C LEU A 315 -0.67 5.02 8.25
N CYS A 316 -1.59 5.89 7.78
CA CYS A 316 -1.95 7.13 8.46
C CYS A 316 -2.53 6.90 9.87
N VAL A 317 -3.09 5.72 10.17
CA VAL A 317 -3.54 5.33 11.52
C VAL A 317 -2.43 5.50 12.57
N SER A 318 -1.16 5.32 12.20
CA SER A 318 -0.01 5.56 13.10
C SER A 318 0.14 7.02 13.58
N LEU A 319 -0.58 7.96 12.96
CA LEU A 319 -0.62 9.37 13.36
C LEU A 319 -1.68 9.66 14.44
N LEU A 320 -2.63 8.75 14.70
CA LEU A 320 -3.65 8.89 15.75
C LEU A 320 -3.03 8.86 17.15
N ASN A 321 -3.66 9.59 18.08
CA ASN A 321 -3.31 9.67 19.48
C ASN A 321 -4.44 9.17 20.39
N GLU A 322 -4.09 8.90 21.65
CA GLU A 322 -5.06 8.47 22.65
C GLU A 322 -6.18 9.48 22.90
N GLU A 323 -5.89 10.77 22.73
CA GLU A 323 -6.85 11.87 22.87
C GLU A 323 -7.95 11.83 21.79
N ASP A 324 -7.68 11.24 20.62
CA ASP A 324 -8.63 11.19 19.49
C ASP A 324 -9.77 10.18 19.73
N PHE A 325 -9.57 9.21 20.63
CA PHE A 325 -10.58 8.18 20.98
C PHE A 325 -11.43 8.55 22.18
N LYS A 326 -11.08 9.61 22.92
CA LYS A 326 -11.90 10.09 24.05
C LYS A 326 -13.11 10.80 23.46
N LYS A 327 -14.30 10.19 23.57
CA LYS A 327 -15.57 10.90 23.32
C LYS A 327 -15.51 12.19 24.12
N SER A 328 -15.70 13.31 23.43
CA SER A 328 -15.80 14.61 24.09
C SER A 328 -17.02 14.56 25.01
N ASP A 329 -16.80 14.29 26.30
CA ASP A 329 -17.83 14.50 27.31
C ASP A 329 -18.23 15.97 27.22
N ALA A 330 -19.38 16.20 26.59
CA ALA A 330 -19.92 17.52 26.27
C ALA A 330 -20.40 18.30 27.52
N GLY A 331 -20.01 17.88 28.73
CA GLY A 331 -20.51 18.41 30.00
C GLY A 331 -19.46 18.84 31.03
N SER A 332 -18.16 18.60 30.82
CA SER A 332 -17.15 19.09 31.77
C SER A 332 -16.63 20.46 31.32
N GLN A 333 -17.03 21.51 32.05
CA GLN A 333 -16.43 22.85 31.97
C GLN A 333 -14.91 22.75 32.22
N ARG A 334 -14.13 22.41 31.19
CA ARG A 334 -12.68 22.25 31.29
C ARG A 334 -12.03 23.63 31.17
N SER A 335 -11.70 24.22 32.31
CA SER A 335 -10.75 25.33 32.43
C SER A 335 -9.58 25.17 31.43
N LEU A 336 -9.38 26.18 30.59
CA LEU A 336 -8.30 26.27 29.62
C LEU A 336 -6.98 26.45 30.38
N SER A 337 -6.22 25.36 30.56
CA SER A 337 -4.86 25.44 31.11
C SER A 337 -3.95 26.24 30.19
N ARG A 338 -3.07 27.08 30.77
CA ARG A 338 -2.07 27.89 30.04
C ARG A 338 -1.23 27.04 29.06
N SER A 339 -0.91 25.80 29.42
CA SER A 339 -0.19 24.85 28.56
C SER A 339 -0.99 24.47 27.30
N ARG A 340 -2.31 24.23 27.43
CA ARG A 340 -3.18 23.91 26.28
C ARG A 340 -3.32 25.10 25.33
N ILE A 341 -3.41 26.32 25.85
CA ILE A 341 -3.43 27.54 25.03
C ILE A 341 -2.10 27.66 24.26
N PHE A 342 -0.96 27.51 24.95
CA PHE A 342 0.35 27.57 24.32
C PHE A 342 0.50 26.54 23.18
N VAL A 343 0.19 25.26 23.43
CA VAL A 343 0.27 24.19 22.42
C VAL A 343 -0.62 24.50 21.21
N ARG A 344 -1.84 25.01 21.45
CA ARG A 344 -2.75 25.43 20.38
C ARG A 344 -2.17 26.57 19.55
N THR A 345 -1.83 27.67 20.20
CA THR A 345 -1.29 28.86 19.52
C THR A 345 -0.01 28.52 18.75
N PHE A 346 0.91 27.75 19.35
CA PHE A 346 2.15 27.33 18.71
C PHE A 346 1.89 26.44 17.49
N SER A 347 1.00 25.45 17.61
CA SER A 347 0.64 24.56 16.49
C SER A 347 0.01 25.33 15.32
N PHE A 348 -0.95 26.21 15.59
CA PHE A 348 -1.57 27.04 14.55
C PHE A 348 -0.57 28.02 13.92
N THR A 349 0.35 28.56 14.73
CA THR A 349 1.43 29.41 14.21
C THR A 349 2.33 28.63 13.26
N LEU A 350 2.72 27.40 13.61
CA LEU A 350 3.53 26.56 12.72
C LEU A 350 2.80 26.20 11.41
N ILE A 351 1.51 25.87 11.48
CA ILE A 351 0.68 25.65 10.28
C ILE A 351 0.66 26.92 9.43
N GLY A 352 0.34 28.07 10.03
CA GLY A 352 0.30 29.37 9.35
C GLY A 352 1.64 29.74 8.69
N LEU A 353 2.75 29.56 9.40
CA LEU A 353 4.09 29.78 8.86
C LEU A 353 4.40 28.84 7.68
N SER A 354 4.04 27.55 7.79
CA SER A 354 4.26 26.59 6.71
C SER A 354 3.48 26.96 5.44
N LEU A 355 2.24 27.43 5.59
CA LEU A 355 1.40 27.90 4.49
C LEU A 355 1.95 29.21 3.91
N TYR A 356 2.36 30.15 4.76
CA TYR A 356 2.98 31.41 4.33
C TYR A 356 4.24 31.17 3.49
N TYR A 357 5.14 30.30 3.94
CA TYR A 357 6.34 29.96 3.16
C TYR A 357 6.01 29.21 1.87
N THR A 358 4.97 28.36 1.87
CA THR A 358 4.49 27.72 0.64
C THR A 358 4.01 28.76 -0.36
N VAL A 359 3.18 29.71 0.06
CA VAL A 359 2.72 30.85 -0.76
C VAL A 359 3.92 31.66 -1.28
N LYS A 360 4.91 31.92 -0.43
CA LYS A 360 6.13 32.67 -0.79
C LYS A 360 6.98 31.93 -1.83
N TYR A 361 7.32 30.66 -1.61
CA TYR A 361 8.21 29.88 -2.49
C TYR A 361 7.55 29.46 -3.80
N PHE A 362 6.23 29.27 -3.81
CA PHE A 362 5.45 28.97 -5.02
C PHE A 362 4.78 30.20 -5.63
N GLY A 363 5.13 31.40 -5.15
CA GLY A 363 4.72 32.66 -5.75
C GLY A 363 3.21 32.79 -5.95
N VAL A 364 2.43 32.30 -4.98
CA VAL A 364 0.97 32.27 -5.08
C VAL A 364 0.43 33.68 -4.89
N VAL A 365 -0.19 34.23 -5.93
CA VAL A 365 -0.77 35.58 -5.95
C VAL A 365 -2.21 35.49 -6.44
N ILE A 366 -3.11 36.20 -5.76
CA ILE A 366 -4.51 36.33 -6.18
C ILE A 366 -4.57 37.46 -7.21
N ASP A 367 -5.00 37.14 -8.43
CA ASP A 367 -5.17 38.07 -9.55
C ASP A 367 -6.66 38.08 -9.94
N GLY A 368 -7.42 38.98 -9.32
CA GLY A 368 -8.88 39.03 -9.44
C GLY A 368 -9.54 37.72 -8.99
N SER A 369 -10.17 37.00 -9.93
CA SER A 369 -10.81 35.71 -9.68
C SER A 369 -9.91 34.49 -9.91
N LYS A 370 -8.64 34.69 -10.28
CA LYS A 370 -7.67 33.63 -10.59
C LYS A 370 -6.52 33.62 -9.59
N VAL A 371 -5.87 32.46 -9.43
CA VAL A 371 -4.69 32.31 -8.58
C VAL A 371 -3.48 32.00 -9.46
N ALA A 372 -2.57 32.96 -9.61
CA ALA A 372 -1.31 32.74 -10.28
C ALA A 372 -0.32 32.04 -9.34
N SER A 373 0.39 31.02 -9.82
CA SER A 373 1.45 30.34 -9.07
C SER A 373 2.65 30.03 -9.97
N LYS A 374 3.85 30.19 -9.40
CA LYS A 374 5.13 29.96 -10.07
C LYS A 374 6.22 29.66 -9.03
N ILE A 375 7.03 28.65 -9.27
CA ILE A 375 8.21 28.36 -8.44
C ILE A 375 9.17 29.56 -8.45
N LYS A 376 9.50 30.07 -7.26
CA LYS A 376 10.41 31.22 -7.04
C LYS A 376 11.82 30.81 -6.58
N PHE A 377 12.10 29.52 -6.45
CA PHE A 377 13.42 28.99 -6.11
C PHE A 377 14.06 28.27 -7.32
N LYS A 378 15.39 28.20 -7.34
CA LYS A 378 16.16 27.51 -8.39
C LYS A 378 16.40 26.05 -8.02
N ASN A 379 16.85 25.26 -9.00
CA ASN A 379 17.25 23.87 -8.77
C ASN A 379 18.38 23.76 -7.73
N VAL A 380 19.35 24.68 -7.74
CA VAL A 380 20.43 24.75 -6.74
C VAL A 380 19.89 24.95 -5.32
N ASP A 381 18.92 25.86 -5.16
CA ASP A 381 18.29 26.12 -3.86
C ASP A 381 17.55 24.88 -3.35
N PHE A 382 16.89 24.15 -4.25
CA PHE A 382 16.20 22.91 -3.89
C PHE A 382 17.18 21.79 -3.55
N ASN A 383 18.27 21.64 -4.29
CA ASN A 383 19.30 20.66 -3.96
C ASN A 383 19.95 20.97 -2.61
N TRP A 384 20.18 22.25 -2.29
CA TRP A 384 20.63 22.68 -0.97
C TRP A 384 19.59 22.37 0.13
N PHE A 385 18.30 22.57 -0.15
CA PHE A 385 17.24 22.14 0.76
C PHE A 385 17.29 20.63 1.01
N ILE A 386 17.47 19.81 -0.04
CA ILE A 386 17.58 18.35 0.08
C ILE A 386 18.84 17.93 0.85
N SER A 387 19.97 18.61 0.63
CA SER A 387 21.22 18.35 1.35
C SER A 387 21.10 18.61 2.85
N LEU A 388 20.13 19.43 3.27
CA LEU A 388 19.75 19.60 4.68
C LEU A 388 18.66 18.61 5.08
N ALA A 389 17.55 18.58 4.36
CA ALA A 389 16.35 17.86 4.73
C ALA A 389 16.58 16.34 4.89
N VAL A 390 17.37 15.73 4.02
CA VAL A 390 17.66 14.28 4.08
C VAL A 390 18.47 13.91 5.34
N PRO A 391 19.66 14.47 5.62
CA PRO A 391 20.38 14.14 6.85
C PRO A 391 19.65 14.58 8.12
N TYR A 392 19.00 15.74 8.14
CA TYR A 392 18.25 16.18 9.33
C TYR A 392 17.00 15.33 9.60
N SER A 393 16.32 14.81 8.57
CA SER A 393 15.22 13.86 8.77
C SER A 393 15.71 12.49 9.26
N ILE A 394 16.90 12.05 8.86
CA ILE A 394 17.55 10.86 9.45
C ILE A 394 17.84 11.11 10.93
N ALA A 395 18.42 12.27 11.27
CA ALA A 395 18.69 12.62 12.66
C ALA A 395 17.39 12.72 13.50
N LEU A 396 16.35 13.37 12.96
CA LEU A 396 15.02 13.44 13.59
C LEU A 396 14.42 12.05 13.79
N GLY A 397 14.50 11.18 12.79
CA GLY A 397 14.06 9.79 12.89
C GLY A 397 14.80 9.04 14.00
N PHE A 398 16.13 9.12 14.01
CA PHE A 398 16.95 8.48 15.04
C PHE A 398 16.64 8.98 16.45
N LEU A 399 16.61 10.31 16.65
CA LEU A 399 16.34 10.92 17.96
C LEU A 399 14.94 10.57 18.48
N THR A 400 13.93 10.59 17.62
CA THR A 400 12.55 10.27 18.02
C THR A 400 12.34 8.77 18.28
N LEU A 401 13.04 7.89 17.54
CA LEU A 401 13.06 6.46 17.81
C LEU A 401 13.72 6.16 19.15
N VAL A 402 14.93 6.69 19.39
CA VAL A 402 15.64 6.51 20.67
C VAL A 402 14.82 7.07 21.82
N SER A 403 14.21 8.25 21.66
CA SER A 403 13.30 8.82 22.66
C SER A 403 12.10 7.91 22.93
N THR A 404 11.54 7.28 21.91
CA THR A 404 10.42 6.33 22.06
C THR A 404 10.88 5.07 22.80
N ILE A 405 12.06 4.53 22.46
CA ILE A 405 12.64 3.38 23.17
C ILE A 405 12.87 3.72 24.65
N LEU A 406 13.49 4.86 24.95
CA LEU A 406 13.71 5.31 26.33
C LEU A 406 12.39 5.50 27.09
N GLN A 407 11.39 6.12 26.45
CA GLN A 407 10.05 6.25 27.02
C GLN A 407 9.45 4.88 27.36
N THR A 408 9.54 3.90 26.46
CA THR A 408 9.03 2.55 26.72
C THR A 408 9.77 1.80 27.82
N ILE A 409 11.08 2.06 27.99
CA ILE A 409 11.86 1.52 29.11
C ILE A 409 11.35 2.11 30.43
N VAL A 410 11.15 3.43 30.48
CA VAL A 410 10.61 4.13 31.67
C VAL A 410 9.24 3.58 32.05
N ILE A 411 8.31 3.48 31.08
CA ILE A 411 6.97 2.89 31.29
C ILE A 411 7.10 1.45 31.81
N SER A 412 8.00 0.66 31.23
CA SER A 412 8.21 -0.73 31.64
C SER A 412 8.74 -0.89 33.06
N LEU A 413 9.47 0.10 33.59
CA LEU A 413 10.07 0.06 34.92
C LEU A 413 9.13 0.66 35.99
N LEU A 414 8.40 1.72 35.65
CA LEU A 414 7.60 2.49 36.60
C LEU A 414 6.12 2.05 36.62
N ASP A 415 5.51 1.83 35.46
CA ASP A 415 4.05 1.68 35.35
C ASP A 415 3.58 0.21 35.36
N VAL A 416 4.44 -0.71 34.91
CA VAL A 416 4.12 -2.16 34.88
C VAL A 416 4.14 -2.74 36.30
N LYS A 417 3.03 -3.35 36.74
CA LYS A 417 2.92 -3.96 38.07
C LYS A 417 3.53 -5.37 38.11
N GLY A 418 4.25 -5.68 39.21
CA GLY A 418 4.85 -6.98 39.49
C GLY A 418 6.27 -7.17 38.94
N SER A 419 7.21 -7.60 39.79
CA SER A 419 8.65 -7.68 39.45
C SER A 419 8.95 -8.54 38.22
N TRP A 420 8.29 -9.69 38.10
CA TRP A 420 8.48 -10.58 36.95
C TRP A 420 7.90 -10.02 35.65
N ASN A 421 6.77 -9.32 35.72
CA ASN A 421 6.16 -8.65 34.57
C ASN A 421 7.02 -7.48 34.10
N LYS A 422 7.64 -6.73 35.02
CA LYS A 422 8.63 -5.70 34.70
C LYS A 422 9.81 -6.28 33.91
N VAL A 423 10.38 -7.40 34.37
CA VAL A 423 11.49 -8.08 33.67
C VAL A 423 11.06 -8.55 32.28
N LYS A 424 9.91 -9.23 32.15
CA LYS A 424 9.38 -9.67 30.85
C LYS A 424 9.13 -8.51 29.89
N SER A 425 8.54 -7.43 30.39
CA SER A 425 8.27 -6.22 29.61
C SER A 425 9.57 -5.56 29.17
N LEU A 426 10.56 -5.45 30.06
CA LEU A 426 11.86 -4.85 29.76
C LEU A 426 12.62 -5.65 28.69
N LEU A 427 12.67 -6.98 28.82
CA LEU A 427 13.27 -7.85 27.80
C LEU A 427 12.57 -7.71 26.45
N SER A 428 11.23 -7.62 26.45
CA SER A 428 10.48 -7.38 25.21
C SER A 428 10.78 -5.99 24.62
N VAL A 429 10.91 -4.95 25.44
CA VAL A 429 11.24 -3.59 24.96
C VAL A 429 12.64 -3.55 24.38
N ILE A 430 13.62 -4.20 25.02
CA ILE A 430 15.00 -4.29 24.51
C ILE A 430 15.02 -5.00 23.16
N LEU A 431 14.36 -6.16 23.05
CA LEU A 431 14.30 -6.92 21.79
C LEU A 431 13.69 -6.08 20.66
N TYR A 432 12.53 -5.45 20.91
CA TYR A 432 11.85 -4.64 19.90
C TYR A 432 12.61 -3.34 19.58
N GLY A 433 13.31 -2.77 20.57
CA GLY A 433 14.20 -1.63 20.37
C GLY A 433 15.37 -1.98 19.45
N LEU A 434 16.02 -3.13 19.64
CA LEU A 434 17.09 -3.62 18.77
C LEU A 434 16.58 -3.90 17.35
N ILE A 435 15.43 -4.56 17.21
CA ILE A 435 14.79 -4.78 15.89
C ILE A 435 14.46 -3.44 15.23
N GLY A 436 13.87 -2.50 15.98
CA GLY A 436 13.52 -1.17 15.47
C GLY A 436 14.74 -0.37 15.00
N LEU A 437 15.84 -0.40 15.75
CA LEU A 437 17.11 0.22 15.35
C LEU A 437 17.71 -0.46 14.11
N GLY A 438 17.68 -1.79 14.04
CA GLY A 438 18.15 -2.55 12.89
C GLY A 438 17.36 -2.23 11.62
N LEU A 439 16.03 -2.25 11.70
CA LEU A 439 15.14 -1.88 10.59
C LEU A 439 15.35 -0.42 10.17
N PHE A 440 15.40 0.51 11.12
CA PHE A 440 15.69 1.91 10.83
C PHE A 440 17.02 2.05 10.08
N THR A 441 18.06 1.35 10.52
CA THR A 441 19.40 1.38 9.91
C THR A 441 19.36 0.93 8.45
N ILE A 442 18.73 -0.21 8.13
CA ILE A 442 18.65 -0.67 6.74
C ILE A 442 17.78 0.24 5.86
N THR A 443 16.79 0.96 6.42
CA THR A 443 16.00 1.95 5.64
C THR A 443 16.84 3.12 5.15
N LEU A 444 17.98 3.41 5.79
CA LEU A 444 18.81 4.58 5.46
C LEU A 444 19.36 4.49 4.03
N VAL A 445 19.63 3.29 3.51
CA VAL A 445 20.17 3.11 2.15
C VAL A 445 19.16 3.55 1.08
N PRO A 446 17.95 2.97 0.98
CA PRO A 446 16.97 3.42 -0.01
C PRO A 446 16.50 4.85 0.26
N TYR A 447 16.42 5.29 1.52
CA TYR A 447 15.96 6.64 1.86
C TYR A 447 16.97 7.73 1.46
N SER A 448 18.25 7.53 1.78
CA SER A 448 19.31 8.50 1.45
C SER A 448 19.57 8.61 -0.05
N SER A 449 19.08 7.68 -0.87
CA SER A 449 19.16 7.79 -2.35
C SER A 449 18.51 9.06 -2.92
N LEU A 450 17.69 9.77 -2.12
CA LEU A 450 17.18 11.10 -2.42
C LEU A 450 18.28 12.17 -2.53
N HIS A 451 19.44 11.96 -1.89
CA HIS A 451 20.60 12.84 -1.92
C HIS A 451 21.89 12.03 -2.07
N LYS A 452 22.56 12.18 -3.22
CA LYS A 452 23.68 11.31 -3.63
C LYS A 452 24.83 11.31 -2.61
N GLU A 453 25.21 12.48 -2.12
CA GLU A 453 26.34 12.67 -1.21
C GLU A 453 26.03 12.03 0.16
N THR A 454 24.80 12.16 0.66
CA THR A 454 24.39 11.49 1.90
C THR A 454 24.37 9.97 1.74
N ASN A 455 23.92 9.46 0.59
CA ASN A 455 23.93 8.03 0.30
C ASN A 455 25.36 7.47 0.24
N GLN A 456 26.28 8.20 -0.39
CA GLN A 456 27.69 7.82 -0.49
C GLN A 456 28.41 7.89 0.87
N ALA A 457 28.02 8.85 1.71
CA ALA A 457 28.56 9.01 3.07
C ALA A 457 28.09 7.92 4.06
N LEU A 458 27.13 7.06 3.69
CA LEU A 458 26.71 5.97 4.57
C LEU A 458 27.86 4.97 4.82
N PRO A 459 28.06 4.54 6.08
CA PRO A 459 29.00 3.47 6.42
C PRO A 459 28.76 2.19 5.61
N GLU A 460 29.84 1.55 5.19
CA GLU A 460 29.82 0.29 4.45
C GLU A 460 29.01 -0.82 5.14
N PRO A 461 29.10 -1.04 6.48
CA PRO A 461 28.29 -2.05 7.16
C PRO A 461 26.77 -1.86 6.98
N ILE A 462 26.30 -0.60 6.85
CA ILE A 462 24.88 -0.30 6.62
C ILE A 462 24.47 -0.71 5.20
N ARG A 463 25.32 -0.41 4.21
CA ARG A 463 25.10 -0.81 2.81
C ARG A 463 25.10 -2.32 2.65
N ASP A 464 26.01 -3.03 3.32
CA ASP A 464 26.08 -4.49 3.30
C ASP A 464 24.87 -5.13 3.97
N ALA A 465 24.43 -4.58 5.11
CA ALA A 465 23.23 -5.06 5.80
C ALA A 465 21.98 -4.90 4.93
N TYR A 466 21.83 -3.76 4.24
CA TYR A 466 20.77 -3.56 3.26
C TYR A 466 20.90 -4.53 2.08
N ALA A 467 22.10 -4.69 1.50
CA ALA A 467 22.30 -5.58 0.35
C ALA A 467 21.87 -7.02 0.66
N LYS A 468 22.24 -7.54 1.83
CA LYS A 468 21.85 -8.89 2.31
C LYS A 468 20.35 -9.05 2.54
N THR A 469 19.63 -7.97 2.83
CA THR A 469 18.20 -8.00 3.19
C THR A 469 17.27 -7.49 2.09
N SER A 470 17.82 -6.84 1.06
CA SER A 470 17.07 -6.20 -0.04
C SER A 470 16.13 -7.16 -0.78
N ARG A 471 16.55 -8.41 -0.98
CA ARG A 471 15.75 -9.49 -1.60
C ARG A 471 14.43 -9.78 -0.89
N TYR A 472 14.32 -9.45 0.39
CA TYR A 472 13.11 -9.71 1.19
C TYR A 472 12.17 -8.49 1.25
N HIS A 473 12.53 -7.39 0.57
CA HIS A 473 11.77 -6.13 0.60
C HIS A 473 11.46 -5.66 2.02
N LEU A 474 12.39 -5.88 2.97
CA LEU A 474 12.27 -5.36 4.34
C LEU A 474 12.19 -3.84 4.35
N THR A 475 12.88 -3.20 3.39
CA THR A 475 12.85 -1.77 3.16
C THR A 475 12.97 -1.48 1.66
N SER A 476 12.26 -0.49 1.17
CA SER A 476 12.19 -0.14 -0.25
C SER A 476 12.37 1.35 -0.51
N ALA A 477 12.69 1.69 -1.76
CA ALA A 477 12.68 3.06 -2.27
C ALA A 477 11.32 3.39 -2.91
N TYR A 478 10.87 4.64 -2.75
CA TYR A 478 9.58 5.08 -3.28
C TYR A 478 9.74 6.24 -4.27
N GLY A 479 8.78 6.38 -5.17
CA GLY A 479 8.72 7.54 -6.07
C GLY A 479 7.93 7.29 -7.33
N LEU A 480 6.61 7.25 -7.23
CA LEU A 480 5.71 7.20 -8.39
C LEU A 480 5.68 8.54 -9.13
N PHE A 481 5.46 8.48 -10.45
CA PHE A 481 5.22 9.65 -11.32
C PHE A 481 6.32 10.72 -11.27
N ARG A 482 7.59 10.30 -11.16
CA ARG A 482 8.75 11.22 -11.20
C ARG A 482 8.77 12.10 -12.45
N ARG A 483 8.33 11.56 -13.59
CA ARG A 483 8.14 12.26 -14.86
C ARG A 483 6.73 12.03 -15.38
N MET A 484 6.10 13.07 -15.89
CA MET A 484 4.79 12.95 -16.52
C MET A 484 4.94 12.34 -17.91
N THR A 485 4.05 11.40 -18.23
CA THR A 485 3.93 10.79 -19.55
C THR A 485 2.92 11.57 -20.39
N GLY A 486 2.98 11.38 -21.71
CA GLY A 486 2.03 11.97 -22.65
C GLY A 486 2.19 13.47 -22.91
N THR A 487 3.29 14.07 -22.47
CA THR A 487 3.65 15.47 -22.78
C THR A 487 3.74 15.73 -24.28
N ASP A 488 4.08 14.70 -25.05
CA ASP A 488 4.38 14.79 -26.49
C ASP A 488 3.17 14.58 -27.38
N GLY A 489 1.96 14.90 -26.90
CA GLY A 489 0.78 14.82 -27.76
C GLY A 489 -0.41 14.05 -27.18
N GLY A 490 -0.37 13.62 -25.93
CA GLY A 490 -1.40 12.77 -25.31
C GLY A 490 -0.84 11.39 -24.91
N ARG A 491 -1.69 10.58 -24.31
CA ARG A 491 -1.35 9.27 -23.77
C ARG A 491 -1.15 8.22 -24.88
N PRO A 492 0.00 7.54 -24.97
CA PRO A 492 0.17 6.44 -25.90
C PRO A 492 -0.60 5.20 -25.41
N GLU A 493 -1.25 4.49 -26.34
CA GLU A 493 -2.02 3.28 -26.08
C GLU A 493 -1.79 2.24 -27.17
N VAL A 494 -1.46 1.01 -26.77
CA VAL A 494 -1.35 -0.14 -27.68
C VAL A 494 -2.73 -0.77 -27.84
N ILE A 495 -3.17 -0.90 -29.09
CA ILE A 495 -4.43 -1.52 -29.48
C ILE A 495 -4.13 -2.81 -30.24
N LEU A 496 -4.59 -3.93 -29.70
CA LEU A 496 -4.49 -5.23 -30.36
C LEU A 496 -5.62 -5.38 -31.38
N GLU A 497 -5.27 -5.77 -32.58
CA GLU A 497 -6.18 -5.92 -33.71
C GLU A 497 -6.10 -7.34 -34.27
N TYR A 498 -7.23 -7.91 -34.67
CA TYR A 498 -7.33 -9.25 -35.23
C TYR A 498 -8.05 -9.25 -36.57
N ALA A 499 -7.73 -10.23 -37.42
CA ALA A 499 -8.39 -10.44 -38.70
C ALA A 499 -8.37 -11.92 -39.14
N ASN A 500 -9.26 -12.27 -40.05
CA ASN A 500 -9.31 -13.59 -40.69
C ASN A 500 -8.55 -13.62 -42.02
N ASP A 501 -8.31 -12.46 -42.62
CA ASP A 501 -7.53 -12.25 -43.84
C ASP A 501 -6.49 -11.14 -43.61
N LEU A 502 -5.36 -11.23 -44.29
CA LEU A 502 -4.25 -10.28 -44.19
C LEU A 502 -4.68 -8.87 -44.62
N ASN A 503 -5.60 -8.80 -45.58
CA ASN A 503 -6.16 -7.55 -46.12
C ASN A 503 -7.27 -6.93 -45.24
N GLY A 504 -7.68 -7.61 -44.16
CA GLY A 504 -8.75 -7.17 -43.26
C GLY A 504 -10.15 -7.65 -43.68
N PRO A 505 -11.23 -7.09 -43.11
CA PRO A 505 -11.22 -6.00 -42.12
C PRO A 505 -10.55 -6.41 -40.80
N TRP A 506 -9.86 -5.45 -40.18
CA TRP A 506 -9.24 -5.60 -38.87
C TRP A 506 -10.18 -5.09 -37.78
N SER A 507 -10.36 -5.90 -36.74
CA SER A 507 -11.21 -5.60 -35.58
C SER A 507 -10.37 -5.52 -34.31
N GLU A 508 -10.78 -4.69 -33.35
CA GLU A 508 -10.01 -4.46 -32.12
C GLU A 508 -10.42 -5.40 -30.99
N TYR A 509 -9.43 -5.94 -30.27
CA TYR A 509 -9.67 -6.52 -28.96
C TYR A 509 -9.94 -5.42 -27.94
N GLN A 510 -11.08 -5.51 -27.25
CA GLN A 510 -11.44 -4.58 -26.20
C GLN A 510 -11.01 -5.13 -24.84
N PHE A 511 -10.39 -4.27 -24.04
CA PHE A 511 -10.00 -4.57 -22.67
C PHE A 511 -11.08 -4.11 -21.70
N LEU A 512 -11.09 -4.66 -20.48
CA LEU A 512 -12.13 -4.36 -19.49
C LEU A 512 -12.00 -2.95 -18.90
N TYR A 513 -10.78 -2.47 -18.71
CA TYR A 513 -10.52 -1.31 -17.83
C TYR A 513 -9.66 -0.22 -18.46
N LYS A 514 -8.64 -0.58 -19.27
CA LYS A 514 -7.80 0.42 -19.92
C LYS A 514 -8.58 1.19 -21.00
N PRO A 515 -8.19 2.43 -21.33
CA PRO A 515 -8.76 3.16 -22.46
C PRO A 515 -8.65 2.36 -23.76
N GLY A 516 -9.72 2.36 -24.57
CA GLY A 516 -9.79 1.62 -25.83
C GLY A 516 -10.89 2.20 -26.69
N ASN A 517 -12.12 1.73 -26.48
CA ASN A 517 -13.31 2.33 -27.07
C ASN A 517 -13.43 3.82 -26.69
N VAL A 518 -13.53 4.69 -27.71
CA VAL A 518 -13.58 6.15 -27.53
C VAL A 518 -14.84 6.65 -26.84
N SER A 519 -15.96 5.94 -27.01
CA SER A 519 -17.24 6.26 -26.37
C SER A 519 -17.36 5.70 -24.96
N ALA A 520 -16.41 4.87 -24.51
CA ALA A 520 -16.47 4.28 -23.18
C ALA A 520 -15.90 5.23 -22.11
N ALA A 521 -16.71 5.50 -21.09
CA ALA A 521 -16.26 6.22 -19.92
C ALA A 521 -15.18 5.42 -19.15
N PRO A 522 -14.13 6.08 -18.61
CA PRO A 522 -13.22 5.42 -17.67
C PRO A 522 -13.98 4.87 -16.46
N ARG A 523 -13.46 3.86 -15.75
CA ARG A 523 -14.19 3.15 -14.68
C ARG A 523 -13.58 3.40 -13.30
N PHE A 524 -14.38 3.20 -12.24
CA PHE A 524 -13.91 3.18 -10.85
C PHE A 524 -13.79 1.72 -10.39
N LEU A 525 -12.60 1.32 -9.95
CA LEU A 525 -12.19 -0.08 -9.78
C LEU A 525 -11.59 -0.38 -8.42
N VAL A 526 -11.19 0.65 -7.66
CA VAL A 526 -10.59 0.49 -6.33
C VAL A 526 -11.48 -0.43 -5.50
N PRO A 527 -10.96 -1.50 -4.88
CA PRO A 527 -9.54 -1.82 -4.68
C PRO A 527 -8.94 -2.86 -5.65
N HIS A 528 -9.66 -3.26 -6.70
CA HIS A 528 -9.18 -4.23 -7.69
C HIS A 528 -7.94 -3.71 -8.43
N GLN A 529 -6.99 -4.60 -8.68
CA GLN A 529 -5.83 -4.37 -9.52
C GLN A 529 -5.90 -5.18 -10.81
N PRO A 530 -6.34 -4.60 -11.94
CA PRO A 530 -6.26 -5.29 -13.22
C PRO A 530 -4.82 -5.26 -13.76
N ARG A 531 -4.06 -6.33 -13.50
CA ARG A 531 -2.61 -6.39 -13.74
C ARG A 531 -2.28 -6.33 -15.24
N LEU A 532 -3.12 -6.93 -16.08
CA LEU A 532 -2.95 -6.88 -17.54
C LEU A 532 -3.16 -5.48 -18.11
N ASP A 533 -4.32 -4.87 -17.85
CA ASP A 533 -4.65 -3.50 -18.28
C ASP A 533 -3.62 -2.48 -17.79
N TRP A 534 -3.11 -2.67 -16.56
CA TRP A 534 -2.04 -1.84 -16.03
C TRP A 534 -0.73 -2.01 -16.80
N GLN A 535 -0.32 -3.26 -17.09
CA GLN A 535 0.92 -3.51 -17.83
C GLN A 535 0.87 -3.02 -19.28
N MET A 536 -0.31 -2.99 -19.90
CA MET A 536 -0.48 -2.40 -21.24
C MET A 536 -0.07 -0.92 -21.28
N TRP A 537 -0.25 -0.17 -20.19
CA TRP A 537 0.22 1.22 -20.10
C TRP A 537 1.75 1.31 -20.14
N PHE A 538 2.46 0.42 -19.46
CA PHE A 538 3.92 0.38 -19.51
C PHE A 538 4.42 -0.06 -20.88
N ALA A 539 3.77 -1.06 -21.51
CA ALA A 539 4.12 -1.51 -22.85
C ALA A 539 4.01 -0.39 -23.89
N ALA A 540 3.02 0.51 -23.77
CA ALA A 540 2.86 1.65 -24.67
C ALA A 540 4.00 2.68 -24.57
N LEU A 541 4.79 2.66 -23.49
CA LEU A 541 5.95 3.52 -23.29
C LEU A 541 7.27 2.88 -23.73
N SER A 542 7.26 1.60 -24.12
CA SER A 542 8.44 0.85 -24.56
C SER A 542 8.28 0.34 -26.00
N THR A 543 9.17 -0.56 -26.41
CA THR A 543 9.01 -1.32 -27.65
C THR A 543 8.52 -2.74 -27.36
N TYR A 544 7.99 -3.43 -28.37
CA TYR A 544 7.53 -4.81 -28.19
C TYR A 544 8.69 -5.80 -27.91
N HIS A 545 9.92 -5.46 -28.31
CA HIS A 545 11.12 -6.26 -28.02
C HIS A 545 11.42 -6.33 -26.53
N ASP A 546 11.08 -5.27 -25.78
CA ASP A 546 11.26 -5.18 -24.33
C ASP A 546 10.08 -5.79 -23.55
N THR A 547 9.04 -6.28 -24.25
CA THR A 547 7.82 -6.82 -23.63
C THR A 547 7.48 -8.23 -24.13
N PRO A 548 8.25 -9.27 -23.73
CA PRO A 548 7.99 -10.66 -24.13
C PRO A 548 6.57 -11.15 -23.80
N TRP A 549 6.01 -10.69 -22.68
CA TRP A 549 4.66 -11.04 -22.26
C TRP A 549 3.58 -10.56 -23.24
N LEU A 550 3.79 -9.44 -23.96
CA LEU A 550 2.83 -8.92 -24.95
C LEU A 550 2.81 -9.80 -26.21
N VAL A 551 3.98 -10.31 -26.59
CA VAL A 551 4.13 -11.28 -27.69
C VAL A 551 3.44 -12.60 -27.29
N SER A 552 3.61 -13.04 -26.04
CA SER A 552 2.91 -14.22 -25.54
C SER A 552 1.39 -14.03 -25.46
N LEU A 553 0.91 -12.88 -25.00
CA LEU A 553 -0.51 -12.51 -25.05
C LEU A 553 -1.06 -12.66 -26.48
N SER A 554 -0.33 -12.12 -27.46
CA SER A 554 -0.73 -12.19 -28.87
C SER A 554 -0.79 -13.64 -29.37
N TYR A 555 0.19 -14.47 -29.00
CA TYR A 555 0.22 -15.89 -29.31
C TYR A 555 -0.97 -16.66 -28.69
N ARG A 556 -1.28 -16.42 -27.41
CA ARG A 556 -2.39 -17.08 -26.70
C ARG A 556 -3.76 -16.67 -27.24
N LEU A 557 -3.92 -15.41 -27.65
CA LEU A 557 -5.13 -14.92 -28.32
C LEU A 557 -5.33 -15.57 -29.69
N LEU A 558 -4.26 -15.75 -30.46
CA LEU A 558 -4.28 -16.49 -31.73
C LEU A 558 -4.65 -17.97 -31.55
N GLN A 559 -4.24 -18.59 -30.43
CA GLN A 559 -4.66 -19.95 -30.06
C GLN A 559 -6.13 -20.02 -29.57
N GLY A 560 -6.75 -18.89 -29.24
CA GLY A 560 -8.10 -18.85 -28.70
C GLY A 560 -8.22 -19.25 -27.24
N GLU A 561 -7.13 -19.19 -26.47
CA GLU A 561 -7.05 -19.70 -25.10
C GLU A 561 -8.08 -19.04 -24.17
N PRO A 562 -9.07 -19.80 -23.63
CA PRO A 562 -10.19 -19.22 -22.87
C PRO A 562 -9.75 -18.42 -21.65
N SER A 563 -8.76 -18.91 -20.91
CA SER A 563 -8.25 -18.27 -19.68
C SER A 563 -7.68 -16.88 -19.95
N VAL A 564 -6.99 -16.69 -21.08
CA VAL A 564 -6.44 -15.38 -21.49
C VAL A 564 -7.54 -14.48 -22.02
N ARG A 565 -8.50 -15.04 -22.77
CA ARG A 565 -9.66 -14.29 -23.29
C ARG A 565 -10.55 -13.74 -22.18
N ASN A 566 -10.65 -14.43 -21.04
CA ASN A 566 -11.38 -13.97 -19.86
C ASN A 566 -10.76 -12.73 -19.17
N LEU A 567 -9.50 -12.39 -19.47
CA LEU A 567 -8.88 -11.14 -19.01
C LEU A 567 -9.32 -9.91 -19.84
N LEU A 568 -9.95 -10.13 -21.00
CA LEU A 568 -10.44 -9.10 -21.92
C LEU A 568 -11.96 -8.90 -21.77
N ASP A 569 -12.52 -7.94 -22.50
CA ASP A 569 -13.98 -7.74 -22.56
C ASP A 569 -14.64 -8.87 -23.35
N THR A 570 -15.21 -9.83 -22.63
CA THR A 570 -15.84 -11.03 -23.19
C THR A 570 -17.04 -10.74 -24.09
N THR A 571 -17.70 -9.58 -23.93
CA THR A 571 -18.88 -9.21 -24.72
C THR A 571 -18.56 -8.82 -26.17
N LYS A 572 -17.30 -8.50 -26.46
CA LYS A 572 -16.83 -8.02 -27.78
C LYS A 572 -15.76 -8.91 -28.39
N LEU A 573 -15.63 -10.15 -27.91
CA LEU A 573 -14.68 -11.11 -28.46
C LEU A 573 -15.17 -11.69 -29.80
N PRO A 574 -14.24 -12.08 -30.69
CA PRO A 574 -14.62 -12.74 -31.94
C PRO A 574 -15.25 -14.12 -31.68
N ALA A 575 -16.27 -14.49 -32.45
CA ALA A 575 -16.91 -15.80 -32.32
C ALA A 575 -15.94 -16.96 -32.62
N ASN A 576 -15.09 -16.80 -33.63
CA ASN A 576 -14.07 -17.77 -34.03
C ASN A 576 -12.66 -17.28 -33.68
N THR A 577 -11.71 -18.20 -33.58
CA THR A 577 -10.30 -17.85 -33.40
C THR A 577 -9.76 -17.15 -34.65
N PRO A 578 -9.18 -15.94 -34.52
CA PRO A 578 -8.67 -15.21 -35.66
C PRO A 578 -7.37 -15.84 -36.19
N LYS A 579 -7.12 -15.69 -37.49
CA LYS A 579 -5.90 -16.21 -38.14
C LYS A 579 -4.69 -15.29 -37.98
N PHE A 580 -4.94 -13.99 -37.84
CA PHE A 580 -3.91 -12.97 -37.77
C PHE A 580 -4.17 -12.01 -36.62
N ILE A 581 -3.08 -11.57 -35.99
CA ILE A 581 -3.08 -10.53 -34.96
C ILE A 581 -1.97 -9.51 -35.26
N ARG A 582 -2.22 -8.24 -34.94
CA ARG A 582 -1.21 -7.18 -34.95
C ARG A 582 -1.48 -6.21 -33.81
N ALA A 583 -0.60 -5.23 -33.62
CA ALA A 583 -0.86 -4.14 -32.69
C ALA A 583 -0.49 -2.80 -33.31
N SER A 584 -1.35 -1.81 -33.07
CA SER A 584 -1.16 -0.42 -33.50
C SER A 584 -0.99 0.47 -32.27
N LEU A 585 -0.10 1.46 -32.36
CA LEU A 585 0.06 2.50 -31.35
C LEU A 585 -0.81 3.71 -31.71
N TYR A 586 -1.59 4.17 -30.74
CA TYR A 586 -2.44 5.35 -30.86
C TYR A 586 -2.10 6.37 -29.77
N ARG A 587 -2.28 7.66 -30.05
CA ARG A 587 -2.37 8.70 -29.02
C ARG A 587 -3.81 8.96 -28.67
N TYR A 588 -4.13 8.83 -27.40
CA TYR A 588 -5.41 9.17 -26.81
C TYR A 588 -5.33 10.53 -26.11
N ARG A 589 -6.43 11.28 -26.21
CA ARG A 589 -6.70 12.46 -25.40
C ARG A 589 -8.14 12.47 -24.93
N PHE A 590 -8.41 13.11 -23.81
CA PHE A 590 -9.77 13.42 -23.43
C PHE A 590 -10.40 14.41 -24.43
N THR A 591 -11.69 14.24 -24.67
CA THR A 591 -12.54 15.21 -25.34
C THR A 591 -12.87 16.37 -24.39
N SER A 592 -13.52 17.41 -24.91
CA SER A 592 -14.03 18.50 -24.08
C SER A 592 -15.47 18.17 -23.67
N ALA A 593 -15.87 18.52 -22.44
CA ALA A 593 -17.21 18.26 -21.92
C ALA A 593 -18.33 18.89 -22.77
N THR A 594 -18.02 19.89 -23.59
CA THR A 594 -18.97 20.53 -24.50
C THR A 594 -19.23 19.73 -25.78
N GLN A 595 -18.39 18.75 -26.12
CA GLN A 595 -18.51 17.88 -27.31
C GLN A 595 -18.97 16.49 -26.85
N GLN A 596 -20.29 16.32 -26.74
CA GLN A 596 -20.91 15.32 -25.86
C GLN A 596 -21.03 13.88 -26.43
N GLN A 597 -20.36 13.52 -27.53
CA GLN A 597 -20.50 12.18 -28.13
C GLN A 597 -19.50 11.13 -27.60
N ASP A 598 -18.23 11.49 -27.41
CA ASP A 598 -17.16 10.56 -27.00
C ASP A 598 -16.39 11.06 -25.77
N TRP A 599 -15.79 10.16 -25.01
CA TRP A 599 -14.91 10.47 -23.86
C TRP A 599 -13.45 10.68 -24.29
N TRP A 600 -13.06 10.01 -25.37
CA TRP A 600 -11.71 10.03 -25.90
C TRP A 600 -11.69 10.41 -27.37
N LYS A 601 -10.64 11.10 -27.78
CA LYS A 601 -10.22 11.20 -29.18
C LYS A 601 -8.90 10.47 -29.33
N ARG A 602 -8.73 9.77 -30.45
CA ARG A 602 -7.49 9.04 -30.73
C ARG A 602 -6.95 9.29 -32.12
N LYS A 603 -5.63 9.20 -32.28
CA LYS A 603 -4.94 9.27 -33.57
C LYS A 603 -3.94 8.13 -33.67
N ARG A 604 -3.99 7.34 -34.75
CA ARG A 604 -3.00 6.29 -35.02
C ARG A 604 -1.65 6.94 -35.28
N GLU A 605 -0.61 6.43 -34.63
CA GLU A 605 0.77 6.87 -34.86
C GLU A 605 1.52 5.94 -35.80
N LYS A 606 1.63 4.67 -35.41
CA LYS A 606 2.46 3.68 -36.09
C LYS A 606 2.00 2.26 -35.75
N ASP A 607 2.49 1.31 -36.53
CA ASP A 607 2.46 -0.09 -36.14
C ASP A 607 3.39 -0.31 -34.93
N PHE A 608 2.90 -1.10 -33.97
CA PHE A 608 3.60 -1.43 -32.74
C PHE A 608 4.10 -2.88 -32.74
N LEU A 609 3.26 -3.82 -33.18
CA LEU A 609 3.57 -5.23 -33.33
C LEU A 609 3.30 -5.64 -34.79
N PRO A 610 4.22 -6.35 -35.45
CA PRO A 610 3.97 -6.85 -36.80
C PRO A 610 2.82 -7.86 -36.82
N VAL A 611 2.36 -8.19 -38.03
CA VAL A 611 1.32 -9.20 -38.21
C VAL A 611 1.89 -10.59 -37.91
N TYR A 612 1.26 -11.29 -36.97
CA TYR A 612 1.57 -12.67 -36.63
C TYR A 612 0.40 -13.61 -36.96
N SER A 613 0.74 -14.84 -37.31
CA SER A 613 -0.18 -15.97 -37.41
C SER A 613 0.24 -17.08 -36.43
N VAL A 614 -0.68 -17.99 -36.09
CA VAL A 614 -0.40 -19.13 -35.21
C VAL A 614 0.78 -19.98 -35.72
N THR A 615 0.90 -20.10 -37.04
CA THR A 615 1.93 -20.92 -37.71
C THR A 615 3.25 -20.17 -37.95
N HIS A 616 3.37 -18.92 -37.49
CA HIS A 616 4.59 -18.14 -37.67
C HIS A 616 5.74 -18.77 -36.85
N ALA A 617 6.65 -19.48 -37.53
CA ALA A 617 7.72 -20.25 -36.88
C ALA A 617 8.56 -19.41 -35.88
N PRO A 618 8.99 -18.17 -36.19
CA PRO A 618 9.73 -17.34 -35.23
C PRO A 618 8.97 -17.07 -33.92
N LEU A 619 7.64 -16.93 -33.98
CA LEU A 619 6.81 -16.70 -32.81
C LEU A 619 6.75 -17.95 -31.92
N VAL A 620 6.56 -19.12 -32.53
CA VAL A 620 6.52 -20.40 -31.81
C VAL A 620 7.87 -20.70 -31.17
N ASP A 621 8.97 -20.47 -31.90
CA ASP A 621 10.31 -20.73 -31.38
C ASP A 621 10.68 -19.75 -30.25
N PHE A 622 10.23 -18.49 -30.33
CA PHE A 622 10.34 -17.54 -29.22
C PHE A 622 9.59 -18.04 -27.97
N MET A 623 8.36 -18.57 -28.11
CA MET A 623 7.62 -19.16 -26.99
C MET A 623 8.31 -20.39 -26.39
N LYS A 624 8.98 -21.21 -27.22
CA LYS A 624 9.80 -22.35 -26.74
C LYS A 624 11.04 -21.89 -25.97
N GLN A 625 11.74 -20.86 -26.46
CA GLN A 625 12.92 -20.30 -25.79
C GLN A 625 12.57 -19.74 -24.40
N LEU A 626 11.39 -19.15 -24.25
CA LEU A 626 10.88 -18.71 -22.95
C LEU A 626 10.45 -19.87 -22.03
N GLY A 627 10.38 -21.10 -22.52
CA GLY A 627 9.91 -22.27 -21.76
C GLY A 627 8.40 -22.33 -21.56
N TYR A 628 7.61 -21.48 -22.22
CA TYR A 628 6.17 -21.34 -21.95
C TYR A 628 5.35 -22.53 -22.49
N LEU A 629 5.88 -23.24 -23.49
CA LEU A 629 5.26 -24.40 -24.12
C LEU A 629 5.63 -25.75 -23.46
N GLN A 630 6.55 -25.76 -22.49
CA GLN A 630 6.95 -26.99 -21.80
C GLN A 630 5.81 -27.53 -20.92
N PRO A 631 5.67 -28.86 -20.76
CA PRO A 631 4.67 -29.42 -19.87
C PRO A 631 4.95 -29.04 -18.41
N ASP A 632 3.90 -28.97 -17.59
CA ASP A 632 4.04 -28.76 -16.14
C ASP A 632 4.18 -30.11 -15.41
N ILE A 633 4.52 -30.08 -14.12
CA ILE A 633 4.46 -31.28 -13.29
C ILE A 633 2.99 -31.71 -13.14
N SER A 634 2.75 -33.01 -13.30
CA SER A 634 1.45 -33.65 -13.06
C SER A 634 1.58 -34.71 -11.97
N PRO A 635 1.66 -34.35 -10.68
CA PRO A 635 1.74 -35.33 -9.63
C PRO A 635 0.32 -35.85 -9.34
N LYS A 636 0.09 -37.16 -9.49
CA LYS A 636 -1.20 -37.77 -9.16
C LYS A 636 -1.19 -38.21 -7.71
N SER A 637 -1.74 -37.38 -6.81
CA SER A 637 -2.05 -37.78 -5.44
C SER A 637 -3.57 -37.67 -5.20
N SER A 638 -4.14 -38.55 -4.38
CA SER A 638 -5.57 -38.52 -4.04
C SER A 638 -5.99 -37.23 -3.32
N THR A 639 -5.10 -36.69 -2.48
CA THR A 639 -5.26 -35.38 -1.82
C THR A 639 -5.27 -34.25 -2.84
N GLY A 640 -4.36 -34.29 -3.82
CA GLY A 640 -4.26 -33.32 -4.89
C GLY A 640 -5.55 -33.24 -5.70
N GLU A 641 -6.11 -34.39 -6.10
CA GLU A 641 -7.38 -34.44 -6.84
C GLU A 641 -8.54 -33.76 -6.09
N SER A 642 -8.59 -33.89 -4.76
CA SER A 642 -9.62 -33.25 -3.94
C SER A 642 -9.44 -31.73 -3.91
N ILE A 643 -8.20 -31.25 -3.78
CA ILE A 643 -7.88 -29.82 -3.83
C ILE A 643 -8.23 -29.23 -5.19
N VAL A 644 -7.89 -29.93 -6.28
CA VAL A 644 -8.20 -29.51 -7.64
C VAL A 644 -9.71 -29.37 -7.85
N LYS A 645 -10.51 -30.35 -7.41
CA LYS A 645 -11.98 -30.26 -7.48
C LYS A 645 -12.53 -29.03 -6.75
N VAL A 646 -12.00 -28.71 -5.57
CA VAL A 646 -12.41 -27.51 -4.82
C VAL A 646 -12.03 -26.26 -5.60
N LEU A 647 -10.79 -26.16 -6.09
CA LEU A 647 -10.32 -25.00 -6.86
C LEU A 647 -11.15 -24.80 -8.13
N ASP A 648 -11.44 -25.88 -8.87
CA ASP A 648 -12.24 -25.83 -10.09
C ASP A 648 -13.69 -25.42 -9.80
N THR A 649 -14.27 -25.88 -8.69
CA THR A 649 -15.61 -25.48 -8.25
C THR A 649 -15.66 -23.98 -7.91
N VAL A 650 -14.69 -23.48 -7.15
CA VAL A 650 -14.60 -22.06 -6.81
C VAL A 650 -14.36 -21.24 -8.08
N ARG A 651 -13.49 -21.71 -8.99
CA ARG A 651 -13.22 -21.05 -10.28
C ARG A 651 -14.50 -20.92 -11.12
N ALA A 652 -15.24 -22.01 -11.28
CA ALA A 652 -16.50 -22.03 -12.01
C ALA A 652 -17.55 -21.07 -11.40
N PHE A 653 -17.54 -20.90 -10.07
CA PHE A 653 -18.42 -19.95 -9.40
C PHE A 653 -18.03 -18.49 -9.66
N VAL A 654 -16.73 -18.15 -9.66
CA VAL A 654 -16.29 -16.75 -9.80
C VAL A 654 -16.18 -16.29 -11.25
N GLN A 655 -15.85 -17.17 -12.19
CA GLN A 655 -15.56 -16.84 -13.59
C GLN A 655 -16.65 -16.02 -14.32
N PRO A 656 -17.97 -16.25 -14.09
CA PRO A 656 -19.01 -15.50 -14.80
C PRO A 656 -19.10 -14.02 -14.40
N TYR A 657 -18.55 -13.65 -13.24
CA TYR A 657 -18.73 -12.33 -12.66
C TYR A 657 -17.52 -11.43 -12.89
N ARG A 658 -17.77 -10.12 -13.00
CA ARG A 658 -16.68 -9.15 -13.16
C ARG A 658 -15.87 -9.01 -11.85
N PRO A 659 -14.53 -9.01 -11.91
CA PRO A 659 -13.69 -9.04 -10.72
C PRO A 659 -13.95 -7.93 -9.70
N GLU A 660 -14.20 -6.69 -10.15
CA GLU A 660 -14.41 -5.57 -9.22
C GLU A 660 -15.71 -5.70 -8.42
N TYR A 661 -16.76 -6.28 -9.00
CA TYR A 661 -18.03 -6.49 -8.30
C TYR A 661 -17.93 -7.63 -7.29
N LEU A 662 -17.22 -8.71 -7.63
CA LEU A 662 -16.95 -9.79 -6.68
C LEU A 662 -16.18 -9.29 -5.46
N ILE A 663 -15.11 -8.51 -5.68
CA ILE A 663 -14.30 -7.96 -4.58
C ILE A 663 -15.14 -7.09 -3.65
N TRP A 664 -15.94 -6.18 -4.21
CA TRP A 664 -16.83 -5.33 -3.41
C TRP A 664 -17.93 -6.12 -2.72
N ALA A 665 -18.58 -7.07 -3.40
CA ALA A 665 -19.63 -7.90 -2.82
C ALA A 665 -19.11 -8.73 -1.65
N SER A 666 -17.93 -9.37 -1.81
CA SER A 666 -17.30 -10.12 -0.73
C SER A 666 -16.90 -9.23 0.44
N PHE A 667 -16.35 -8.04 0.18
CA PHE A 667 -15.98 -7.10 1.25
C PHE A 667 -17.20 -6.56 2.00
N VAL A 668 -18.26 -6.17 1.28
CA VAL A 668 -19.52 -5.72 1.89
C VAL A 668 -20.12 -6.84 2.73
N ALA A 669 -20.12 -8.08 2.25
CA ALA A 669 -20.59 -9.22 3.03
C ALA A 669 -19.82 -9.38 4.35
N LEU A 670 -18.48 -9.28 4.32
CA LEU A 670 -17.67 -9.32 5.56
C LEU A 670 -18.02 -8.19 6.51
N VAL A 671 -18.16 -6.95 6.00
CA VAL A 671 -18.54 -5.78 6.82
C VAL A 671 -19.94 -5.95 7.39
N SER A 672 -20.90 -6.45 6.61
CA SER A 672 -22.25 -6.75 7.09
C SER A 672 -22.23 -7.75 8.23
N ILE A 673 -21.48 -8.86 8.10
CA ILE A 673 -21.34 -9.85 9.17
C ILE A 673 -20.81 -9.21 10.46
N ILE A 674 -19.78 -8.36 10.37
CA ILE A 674 -19.20 -7.64 11.51
C ILE A 674 -20.22 -6.72 12.18
N VAL A 675 -21.00 -5.98 11.38
CA VAL A 675 -21.99 -5.03 11.90
C VAL A 675 -23.15 -5.78 12.56
N THR A 676 -23.62 -6.88 11.95
CA THR A 676 -24.70 -7.70 12.51
C THR A 676 -24.25 -8.50 13.73
N SER A 677 -23.02 -9.04 13.77
CA SER A 677 -22.53 -9.82 14.91
C SER A 677 -22.21 -8.97 16.14
N LYS A 678 -22.27 -7.65 16.03
CA LYS A 678 -22.21 -6.70 17.15
C LYS A 678 -23.59 -6.22 17.62
N LEU A 679 -24.64 -6.53 16.85
CA LEU A 679 -26.04 -6.23 17.18
C LEU A 679 -26.70 -7.38 17.95
N PHE A 680 -26.09 -8.56 17.93
CA PHE A 680 -26.36 -9.70 18.80
C PHE A 680 -25.22 -9.82 19.81
#